data_AF-A0A936QH34-F1
#
_entry.id   AF-A0A936QH34-F1
#
_cell.length_a   1.000
_cell.length_b   1.000
_cell.length_c   1.000
_cell.angle_alpha   90.00
_cell.angle_beta   90.00
_cell.angle_gamma   90.00
#
_symmetry.space_group_name_H-M   'P 1'
#
loop_
_entity.id
_entity.type
_entity.pdbx_description
1 polymer ?
#
loop_
_entity_poly.entity_id
_entity_poly.type
_entity_poly.pdbx_seq_one_letter_code
_entity_poly.pdbx_strand_id
1 'polypeptide(L)'
;MAAHQPPDIGADEFDGINNLPPATTYVLGNIGANPSAGLVATNVNTVTTPPTTPHSYIIVGAPLSGDYTIGVAMLNRALGKNITMERVVKKVMKEVFVADESTDNVKSTDAPVSTSLSSTKGKMVMKEVEEVSFVPMENGREYTGPLYSKRSENPGLPVDAGVGVYGTVTAAVNDLNLRGISGAVRFLLLDATYPSETFPIVINNIVGASATNTFTLKPNTGVTSSISGASASTAAIKVLSSYATIDGSNTVNGTTRDLTIENTSVTSPIAVWFGSTGTTTMNASGIKNCNVINGVNTSSAIVLTDGALTTAGGYFTNFTIQNNNIQKAYMGIYSFYATAAGNGNGCVYSGNSINTSGANSVRYIGIYVQAADGILVTNNDIGNFDGTSAEDDKGIWFASGNINGTARGNYIHDLAYTGTGGYGGHGIAVSTTITGANMTLANNMITNMSGDGWNYTSIPTDNPIGINIFGSIGQSGINVYHNSINLYGNTLNQTSAMSMGIYLASLSNADIRNNSIVNNQGLLGATGYGTVGVYAVTSNAQFTVSNNNNYYVSPTGSGVAYIGQIAAAGSLNLGAWQIATAQDANSVSGNPQYVSNADLHVSLATNSVLNNNGGTGTGITTDFDGQSRSVTVPDIGADEFQELM
;
A
#
# COMPACT_ATOMS: atom_id res chain seq x y z
N MET A 1 76.22 -51.24 -24.31
CA MET A 1 75.64 -50.99 -25.65
C MET A 1 74.17 -51.38 -25.59
N ALA A 2 73.34 -50.50 -26.17
CA ALA A 2 71.90 -50.57 -26.48
C ALA A 2 71.23 -51.96 -26.44
N ALA A 3 70.10 -52.16 -25.77
CA ALA A 3 68.74 -51.64 -25.97
C ALA A 3 67.90 -52.48 -26.97
N HIS A 4 66.71 -52.91 -26.54
CA HIS A 4 65.53 -52.97 -27.41
C HIS A 4 64.24 -52.95 -26.56
N GLN A 5 63.39 -51.96 -26.81
CA GLN A 5 61.99 -51.85 -26.38
C GLN A 5 61.09 -52.58 -27.39
N PRO A 6 59.84 -53.00 -27.08
CA PRO A 6 58.65 -52.09 -27.21
C PRO A 6 57.46 -52.51 -26.26
N PRO A 7 56.15 -52.17 -26.48
CA PRO A 7 55.51 -50.93 -26.05
C PRO A 7 54.08 -51.09 -25.43
N ASP A 8 53.42 -49.92 -25.33
CA ASP A 8 52.19 -49.39 -24.73
C ASP A 8 50.78 -49.99 -24.99
N ILE A 9 49.97 -49.95 -23.92
CA ILE A 9 48.55 -49.56 -23.66
C ILE A 9 47.46 -49.67 -24.75
N GLY A 10 46.32 -50.23 -24.36
CA GLY A 10 44.99 -49.96 -24.91
C GLY A 10 43.89 -50.16 -23.84
N ALA A 11 43.01 -49.16 -23.69
CA ALA A 11 41.98 -49.02 -22.68
C ALA A 11 40.64 -49.68 -23.06
N ASP A 12 39.95 -50.29 -22.10
CA ASP A 12 38.50 -50.23 -21.88
C ASP A 12 38.13 -51.16 -20.72
N GLU A 13 37.56 -50.62 -19.63
CA GLU A 13 36.58 -51.26 -18.74
C GLU A 13 36.24 -50.31 -17.57
N PHE A 14 35.18 -49.53 -17.74
CA PHE A 14 34.46 -48.87 -16.63
C PHE A 14 32.96 -49.12 -16.83
N ASP A 15 32.41 -50.08 -16.09
CA ASP A 15 30.99 -50.12 -15.77
C ASP A 15 30.82 -50.65 -14.34
N GLY A 16 29.91 -50.02 -13.57
CA GLY A 16 29.45 -50.55 -12.29
C GLY A 16 29.45 -49.58 -11.11
N ILE A 17 28.24 -49.10 -10.77
CA ILE A 17 27.78 -48.58 -9.47
C ILE A 17 27.92 -47.06 -9.26
N ASN A 18 26.95 -46.31 -9.82
CA ASN A 18 26.47 -45.06 -9.26
C ASN A 18 24.98 -45.20 -8.93
N ASN A 19 24.67 -45.69 -7.73
CA ASN A 19 23.31 -45.64 -7.19
C ASN A 19 23.35 -45.44 -5.67
N LEU A 20 23.65 -44.21 -5.25
CA LEU A 20 23.30 -43.69 -3.93
C LEU A 20 22.70 -42.29 -4.15
N PRO A 21 21.56 -41.96 -3.52
CA PRO A 21 20.97 -40.63 -3.63
C PRO A 21 21.93 -39.58 -3.06
N PRO A 22 21.96 -38.33 -3.59
CA PRO A 22 22.71 -37.27 -2.95
C PRO A 22 22.15 -37.08 -1.54
N ALA A 23 23.05 -37.17 -0.55
CA ALA A 23 22.74 -36.86 0.83
C ALA A 23 22.12 -35.46 0.90
N THR A 24 20.84 -35.43 1.26
CA THR A 24 20.18 -34.26 1.82
C THR A 24 20.88 -33.86 3.11
N THR A 25 21.83 -32.95 3.05
CA THR A 25 22.25 -32.13 4.21
C THR A 25 23.17 -31.00 3.74
N TYR A 26 22.61 -29.80 3.65
CA TYR A 26 23.29 -28.61 4.19
C TYR A 26 22.25 -27.82 4.98
N VAL A 27 21.95 -28.31 6.18
CA VAL A 27 21.64 -27.39 7.27
C VAL A 27 22.93 -26.61 7.46
N LEU A 28 22.93 -25.31 7.19
CA LEU A 28 24.05 -24.43 7.57
C LEU A 28 24.33 -24.69 9.06
N GLY A 29 25.48 -25.29 9.35
CA GLY A 29 25.91 -25.49 10.73
C GLY A 29 26.02 -24.15 11.42
N ASN A 30 25.66 -24.08 12.71
CA ASN A 30 25.72 -22.88 13.55
C ASN A 30 27.17 -22.43 13.88
N ILE A 31 28.13 -22.65 12.97
CA ILE A 31 29.56 -22.40 13.16
C ILE A 31 30.13 -21.83 11.86
N GLY A 32 30.79 -20.67 11.96
CA GLY A 32 31.64 -20.09 10.91
C GLY A 32 33.01 -19.71 11.47
N ALA A 33 34.04 -19.66 10.61
CA ALA A 33 35.38 -19.20 10.96
C ALA A 33 35.93 -18.24 9.90
N ASN A 34 36.72 -17.26 10.35
CA ASN A 34 37.51 -16.37 9.49
C ASN A 34 38.94 -16.24 10.05
N PRO A 35 39.99 -16.65 9.30
CA PRO A 35 39.93 -17.28 7.98
C PRO A 35 39.32 -18.70 8.01
N SER A 36 38.74 -19.13 6.88
CA SER A 36 38.03 -20.42 6.76
C SER A 36 38.95 -21.64 6.59
N ALA A 37 40.23 -21.41 6.25
CA ALA A 37 41.20 -22.48 6.03
C ALA A 37 41.52 -23.22 7.34
N GLY A 38 41.27 -24.54 7.38
CA GLY A 38 41.59 -25.42 8.51
C GLY A 38 40.43 -25.72 9.46
N LEU A 39 39.23 -25.15 9.26
CA LEU A 39 38.04 -25.52 10.04
C LEU A 39 37.45 -26.84 9.52
N VAL A 40 37.38 -27.85 10.39
CA VAL A 40 36.57 -29.06 10.17
C VAL A 40 35.54 -29.14 11.30
N ALA A 41 34.30 -28.76 11.00
CA ALA A 41 33.19 -28.83 11.95
C ALA A 41 31.86 -29.14 11.24
N THR A 42 31.12 -30.12 11.76
CA THR A 42 29.77 -30.47 11.28
C THR A 42 28.66 -30.06 12.26
N ASN A 43 28.97 -29.90 13.55
CA ASN A 43 28.11 -29.29 14.58
C ASN A 43 28.94 -28.83 15.83
N VAL A 44 28.28 -28.21 16.82
CA VAL A 44 28.93 -27.67 18.05
C VAL A 44 29.66 -28.70 18.91
N ASN A 45 29.40 -29.98 18.71
CA ASN A 45 29.99 -31.10 19.46
C ASN A 45 31.06 -31.86 18.66
N THR A 46 31.30 -31.51 17.38
CA THR A 46 32.21 -32.25 16.48
C THR A 46 33.26 -31.34 15.81
N VAL A 47 33.87 -30.44 16.60
CA VAL A 47 35.06 -29.68 16.15
C VAL A 47 36.30 -30.57 16.34
N THR A 48 36.80 -31.18 15.26
CA THR A 48 37.92 -32.13 15.34
C THR A 48 39.29 -31.48 15.18
N THR A 49 39.37 -30.30 14.57
CA THR A 49 40.59 -29.49 14.48
C THR A 49 40.23 -28.00 14.53
N PRO A 50 40.48 -27.27 15.63
CA PRO A 50 40.31 -25.82 15.67
C PRO A 50 41.36 -25.13 14.77
N PRO A 51 41.03 -24.00 14.10
CA PRO A 51 42.05 -23.13 13.53
C PRO A 51 43.01 -22.71 14.63
N THR A 52 44.31 -22.64 14.34
CA THR A 52 45.33 -22.38 15.36
C THR A 52 45.16 -21.05 16.08
N THR A 53 44.42 -20.08 15.50
CA THR A 53 43.90 -18.90 16.20
C THR A 53 42.77 -18.23 15.38
N PRO A 54 41.47 -18.52 15.61
CA PRO A 54 40.41 -17.71 14.99
C PRO A 54 40.43 -16.28 15.56
N HIS A 55 40.43 -15.26 14.71
CA HIS A 55 40.38 -13.85 15.16
C HIS A 55 39.06 -13.54 15.90
N SER A 56 37.98 -14.24 15.56
CA SER A 56 36.73 -14.28 16.30
C SER A 56 35.91 -15.52 15.87
N TYR A 57 34.99 -15.96 16.73
CA TYR A 57 33.93 -16.91 16.38
C TYR A 57 32.65 -16.46 17.12
N ILE A 58 31.49 -16.72 16.51
CA ILE A 58 30.18 -16.45 17.12
C ILE A 58 29.45 -17.80 17.22
N ILE A 59 28.99 -18.15 18.41
CA ILE A 59 28.09 -19.29 18.61
C ILE A 59 26.65 -18.75 18.54
N VAL A 60 25.94 -19.10 17.48
CA VAL A 60 24.53 -18.71 17.31
C VAL A 60 23.65 -19.72 18.04
N GLY A 61 22.77 -19.22 18.92
CA GLY A 61 21.79 -20.05 19.62
C GLY A 61 20.82 -20.73 18.66
N ALA A 62 20.07 -21.72 19.14
CA ALA A 62 19.07 -22.41 18.32
C ALA A 62 18.07 -21.42 17.69
N PRO A 63 17.60 -21.68 16.44
CA PRO A 63 16.59 -20.86 15.79
C PRO A 63 15.33 -20.72 16.65
N LEU A 64 14.67 -19.56 16.57
CA LEU A 64 13.49 -19.28 17.38
C LEU A 64 12.32 -20.20 17.01
N SER A 65 11.48 -20.50 17.99
CA SER A 65 10.20 -21.19 17.81
C SER A 65 9.28 -20.87 18.99
N GLY A 66 8.00 -20.60 18.72
CA GLY A 66 6.98 -20.29 19.71
C GLY A 66 6.85 -18.80 20.07
N ASP A 67 6.17 -18.55 21.19
CA ASP A 67 5.80 -17.19 21.62
C ASP A 67 6.83 -16.57 22.55
N TYR A 68 7.40 -15.43 22.13
CA TYR A 68 8.23 -14.59 22.97
C TYR A 68 7.47 -13.34 23.37
N THR A 69 7.64 -12.92 24.61
CA THR A 69 7.06 -11.67 25.10
C THR A 69 8.06 -10.53 25.05
N ILE A 70 7.57 -9.30 24.92
CA ILE A 70 8.41 -8.10 24.89
C ILE A 70 7.85 -7.11 25.90
N GLY A 71 8.66 -6.71 26.87
CA GLY A 71 8.30 -5.66 27.81
C GLY A 71 9.32 -5.55 28.95
N VAL A 72 9.70 -4.32 29.29
CA VAL A 72 10.75 -4.05 30.28
C VAL A 72 10.33 -4.46 31.69
N ALA A 73 9.04 -4.30 32.02
CA ALA A 73 8.49 -4.72 33.31
C ALA A 73 8.59 -6.24 33.48
N MET A 74 8.26 -6.99 32.43
CA MET A 74 8.35 -8.44 32.45
C MET A 74 9.80 -8.92 32.47
N LEU A 75 10.69 -8.26 31.72
CA LEU A 75 12.12 -8.55 31.77
C LEU A 75 12.70 -8.32 33.18
N ASN A 76 12.36 -7.19 33.82
CA ASN A 76 12.80 -6.87 35.17
C ASN A 76 12.36 -7.92 36.19
N ARG A 77 11.09 -8.34 36.12
CA ARG A 77 10.56 -9.45 36.93
C ARG A 77 11.28 -10.76 36.65
N ALA A 78 11.57 -11.07 35.38
CA ALA A 78 12.26 -12.29 34.98
C ALA A 78 13.72 -12.35 35.45
N LEU A 79 14.42 -11.21 35.45
CA LEU A 79 15.82 -11.13 35.84
C LEU A 79 16.03 -10.81 37.32
N GLY A 80 14.98 -10.38 38.04
CA GLY A 80 15.12 -9.81 39.39
C GLY A 80 15.92 -8.50 39.39
N LYS A 81 15.74 -7.69 38.35
CA LYS A 81 16.51 -6.49 38.05
C LYS A 81 15.60 -5.27 37.98
N ASN A 82 16.20 -4.08 38.04
CA ASN A 82 15.52 -2.80 37.83
C ASN A 82 16.21 -2.05 36.69
N ILE A 83 15.99 -2.56 35.49
CA ILE A 83 16.49 -1.99 34.24
C ILE A 83 15.53 -0.90 33.77
N THR A 84 16.06 0.28 33.49
CA THR A 84 15.36 1.40 32.86
C THR A 84 16.10 1.82 31.60
N MET A 85 15.39 2.34 30.60
CA MET A 85 16.03 2.86 29.38
C MET A 85 16.26 4.35 29.51
N GLU A 86 17.52 4.78 29.47
CA GLU A 86 17.89 6.19 29.53
C GLU A 86 18.17 6.73 28.13
N ARG A 87 17.56 7.88 27.81
CA ARG A 87 17.74 8.56 26.53
C ARG A 87 19.10 9.22 26.46
N VAL A 88 19.92 8.83 25.50
CA VAL A 88 21.23 9.41 25.20
C VAL A 88 21.20 10.06 23.83
N VAL A 89 21.54 11.35 23.76
CA VAL A 89 21.64 12.10 22.51
C VAL A 89 23.12 12.20 22.10
N LYS A 90 23.45 11.68 20.92
CA LYS A 90 24.78 11.82 20.31
C LYS A 90 24.68 12.74 19.10
N LYS A 91 25.59 13.69 18.99
CA LYS A 91 25.75 14.49 17.78
C LYS A 91 26.66 13.75 16.82
N VAL A 92 26.13 13.38 15.65
CA VAL A 92 26.85 12.64 14.62
C VAL A 92 26.76 13.40 13.29
N MET A 93 27.81 13.36 12.48
CA MET A 93 27.78 13.93 11.14
C MET A 93 27.13 12.90 10.21
N LYS A 94 25.96 13.21 9.67
CA LYS A 94 25.29 12.38 8.65
C LYS A 94 25.13 13.14 7.36
N GLU A 95 25.15 12.39 6.26
CA GLU A 95 24.83 12.90 4.95
C GLU A 95 23.31 13.12 4.89
N VAL A 96 22.90 14.37 4.81
CA VAL A 96 21.49 14.78 4.82
C VAL A 96 21.19 15.46 3.49
N PHE A 97 20.06 15.09 2.89
CA PHE A 97 19.56 15.80 1.72
C PHE A 97 19.06 17.18 2.12
N VAL A 98 19.64 18.23 1.55
CA VAL A 98 19.23 19.62 1.73
C VAL A 98 18.66 20.13 0.42
N ALA A 99 17.37 20.44 0.45
CA ALA A 99 16.66 21.14 -0.62
C ALA A 99 17.30 22.53 -0.89
N ASP A 100 17.49 22.89 -2.15
CA ASP A 100 17.68 24.27 -2.56
C ASP A 100 16.34 25.02 -2.34
N GLU A 101 16.38 26.23 -1.80
CA GLU A 101 15.21 27.10 -1.79
C GLU A 101 14.91 27.54 -3.23
N SER A 102 13.88 26.99 -3.87
CA SER A 102 13.38 27.52 -5.16
C SER A 102 11.90 27.94 -5.07
N THR A 103 11.65 29.10 -5.68
CA THR A 103 10.36 29.78 -5.83
C THR A 103 9.76 29.40 -7.18
N ASP A 104 9.38 28.15 -7.38
CA ASP A 104 8.86 27.69 -8.67
C ASP A 104 7.36 27.37 -8.61
N ASN A 105 6.53 28.37 -8.92
CA ASN A 105 5.13 28.21 -9.33
C ASN A 105 5.08 27.72 -10.77
N VAL A 106 5.47 26.47 -11.03
CA VAL A 106 5.38 25.86 -12.36
C VAL A 106 4.18 24.90 -12.39
N LYS A 107 3.18 25.23 -13.22
CA LYS A 107 2.08 24.33 -13.55
C LYS A 107 2.61 23.09 -14.27
N SER A 108 2.30 21.92 -13.73
CA SER A 108 2.66 20.61 -14.29
C SER A 108 2.09 20.46 -15.70
N THR A 109 2.93 20.06 -16.65
CA THR A 109 2.52 19.57 -17.98
C THR A 109 2.60 18.05 -17.99
N ASP A 110 1.64 17.40 -18.64
CA ASP A 110 1.31 15.95 -18.68
C ASP A 110 2.42 14.98 -19.18
N ALA A 111 3.66 15.10 -18.72
CA ALA A 111 4.65 14.04 -18.83
C ALA A 111 4.48 13.05 -17.65
N PRO A 112 4.77 11.74 -17.80
CA PRO A 112 4.83 10.84 -16.66
C PRO A 112 5.77 11.47 -15.64
N VAL A 113 5.19 11.86 -14.49
CA VAL A 113 5.94 12.43 -13.39
C VAL A 113 7.08 11.46 -13.09
N SER A 114 8.30 11.95 -13.25
CA SER A 114 9.50 11.36 -12.66
C SER A 114 9.12 10.85 -11.27
N THR A 115 9.28 9.55 -11.03
CA THR A 115 8.97 8.79 -9.80
C THR A 115 9.79 9.23 -8.57
N SER A 116 10.28 10.46 -8.58
CA SER A 116 10.92 11.12 -7.45
C SER A 116 9.84 11.82 -6.63
N LEU A 117 9.83 11.56 -5.31
CA LEU A 117 9.69 12.60 -4.30
C LEU A 117 10.09 13.93 -4.95
N SER A 118 9.21 14.94 -4.99
CA SER A 118 9.47 16.31 -5.49
C SER A 118 10.94 16.48 -5.85
N SER A 119 11.29 16.63 -7.14
CA SER A 119 12.66 16.93 -7.54
C SER A 119 13.02 18.35 -7.08
N THR A 120 12.98 18.57 -5.78
CA THR A 120 13.63 19.66 -5.10
C THR A 120 15.07 19.48 -5.51
N LYS A 121 15.55 20.34 -6.39
CA LYS A 121 17.00 20.44 -6.63
C LYS A 121 17.61 20.61 -5.24
N GLY A 122 18.55 19.76 -4.91
CA GLY A 122 19.08 19.67 -3.56
C GLY A 122 20.37 18.88 -3.60
N LYS A 123 21.19 19.08 -2.58
CA LYS A 123 22.49 18.45 -2.45
C LYS A 123 22.54 17.65 -1.16
N MET A 124 23.26 16.54 -1.20
CA MET A 124 23.65 15.84 0.01
C MET A 124 24.73 16.68 0.72
N VAL A 125 24.47 17.07 1.96
CA VAL A 125 25.39 17.85 2.79
C VAL A 125 25.61 17.11 4.09
N MET A 126 26.87 17.01 4.51
CA MET A 126 27.19 16.51 5.84
C MET A 126 26.74 17.52 6.89
N LYS A 127 25.75 17.15 7.70
CA LYS A 127 25.20 17.99 8.77
C LYS A 127 25.33 17.27 10.11
N GLU A 128 25.53 18.04 11.18
CA GLU A 128 25.39 17.54 12.54
C GLU A 128 23.93 17.19 12.79
N VAL A 129 23.66 15.91 13.05
CA VAL A 129 22.34 15.37 13.38
C VAL A 129 22.41 14.79 14.79
N GLU A 130 21.39 15.08 15.59
CA GLU A 130 21.19 14.43 16.88
C GLU A 130 20.63 13.02 16.66
N GLU A 131 21.42 12.02 17.02
CA GLU A 131 21.01 10.62 17.07
C GLU A 131 20.61 10.29 18.50
N VAL A 132 19.35 9.92 18.67
CA VAL A 132 18.82 9.47 19.95
C VAL A 132 19.02 7.96 20.03
N SER A 133 19.68 7.52 21.08
CA SER A 133 19.83 6.11 21.44
C SER A 133 19.34 5.91 22.87
N PHE A 134 18.95 4.68 23.21
CA PHE A 134 18.54 4.35 24.56
C PHE A 134 19.52 3.35 25.15
N VAL A 135 20.09 3.70 26.30
CA VAL A 135 21.04 2.88 27.02
C VAL A 135 20.32 2.25 28.21
N PRO A 136 20.37 0.92 28.38
CA PRO A 136 19.80 0.29 29.56
C PRO A 136 20.63 0.64 30.80
N MET A 137 19.95 0.98 31.89
CA MET A 137 20.54 1.37 33.16
C MET A 137 20.00 0.47 34.27
N GLU A 138 20.86 -0.12 35.08
CA GLU A 138 20.50 -0.82 36.32
C GLU A 138 20.86 0.08 37.51
N ASN A 139 19.85 0.54 38.26
CA ASN A 139 20.05 1.37 39.45
C ASN A 139 20.94 2.61 39.22
N GLY A 140 20.78 3.27 38.07
CA GLY A 140 21.52 4.49 37.70
C GLY A 140 22.94 4.25 37.16
N ARG A 141 23.32 3.00 36.87
CA ARG A 141 24.56 2.65 36.16
C ARG A 141 24.25 1.93 34.87
N GLU A 142 25.07 2.12 33.85
CA GLU A 142 24.93 1.41 32.58
C GLU A 142 24.89 -0.10 32.80
N TYR A 143 23.85 -0.73 32.26
CA TYR A 143 23.66 -2.16 32.28
C TYR A 143 24.23 -2.76 31.00
N THR A 144 25.24 -3.61 31.14
CA THR A 144 25.92 -4.24 29.99
C THR A 144 25.46 -5.69 29.74
N GLY A 145 24.48 -6.17 30.51
CA GLY A 145 23.95 -7.52 30.37
C GLY A 145 22.92 -7.67 29.23
N PRO A 146 22.45 -8.90 28.98
CA PRO A 146 21.48 -9.16 27.92
C PRO A 146 20.11 -8.55 28.24
N LEU A 147 19.48 -7.93 27.25
CA LEU A 147 18.08 -7.46 27.33
C LEU A 147 17.08 -8.58 26.98
N TYR A 148 17.40 -9.81 27.38
CA TYR A 148 16.54 -10.98 27.18
C TYR A 148 16.73 -12.02 28.28
N SER A 149 15.73 -12.86 28.47
CA SER A 149 15.82 -14.08 29.28
C SER A 149 15.02 -15.20 28.62
N LYS A 150 15.61 -16.40 28.48
CA LYS A 150 14.97 -17.56 27.83
C LYS A 150 14.62 -18.63 28.85
N ARG A 151 13.52 -19.35 28.61
CA ARG A 151 13.09 -20.45 29.49
C ARG A 151 14.07 -21.63 29.48
N SER A 152 14.76 -21.86 28.37
CA SER A 152 15.80 -22.89 28.27
C SER A 152 17.00 -22.64 29.18
N GLU A 153 17.28 -21.36 29.46
CA GLU A 153 18.41 -20.92 30.30
C GLU A 153 17.93 -20.62 31.73
N ASN A 154 16.67 -20.22 31.88
CA ASN A 154 16.00 -19.92 33.15
C ASN A 154 14.63 -20.65 33.22
N PRO A 155 14.59 -21.93 33.62
CA PRO A 155 13.35 -22.71 33.67
C PRO A 155 12.27 -22.13 34.59
N GLY A 156 12.68 -21.32 35.58
CA GLY A 156 11.81 -20.64 36.53
C GLY A 156 11.11 -19.39 36.00
N LEU A 157 11.27 -19.05 34.72
CA LEU A 157 10.55 -17.93 34.13
C LEU A 157 9.04 -18.06 34.37
N PRO A 158 8.34 -16.98 34.68
CA PRO A 158 6.89 -17.05 34.83
C PRO A 158 6.19 -17.49 33.53
N VAL A 159 5.03 -18.14 33.63
CA VAL A 159 4.37 -18.77 32.46
C VAL A 159 4.03 -17.75 31.36
N ASP A 160 3.67 -16.54 31.78
CA ASP A 160 3.34 -15.39 30.94
C ASP A 160 4.56 -14.82 30.19
N ALA A 161 5.79 -15.27 30.48
CA ALA A 161 6.97 -14.92 29.68
C ALA A 161 7.06 -15.69 28.35
N GLY A 162 6.22 -16.72 28.13
CA GLY A 162 6.32 -17.59 26.96
C GLY A 162 7.60 -18.41 26.94
N VAL A 163 8.22 -18.61 25.77
CA VAL A 163 9.53 -19.27 25.63
C VAL A 163 10.70 -18.36 26.03
N GLY A 164 10.47 -17.05 26.11
CA GLY A 164 11.43 -16.06 26.60
C GLY A 164 10.88 -14.64 26.52
N VAL A 165 11.49 -13.74 27.29
CA VAL A 165 11.13 -12.32 27.35
C VAL A 165 12.28 -11.46 26.84
N TYR A 166 11.95 -10.43 26.06
CA TYR A 166 12.86 -9.35 25.66
C TYR A 166 12.46 -8.04 26.33
N GLY A 167 13.42 -7.15 26.57
CA GLY A 167 13.15 -5.82 27.14
C GLY A 167 12.62 -4.81 26.13
N THR A 168 12.97 -4.94 24.86
CA THR A 168 12.61 -4.02 23.77
C THR A 168 12.34 -4.77 22.48
N VAL A 169 11.60 -4.14 21.56
CA VAL A 169 11.35 -4.68 20.23
C VAL A 169 12.66 -4.80 19.45
N THR A 170 13.55 -3.82 19.58
CA THR A 170 14.89 -3.80 19.02
C THR A 170 15.68 -5.04 19.45
N ALA A 171 15.69 -5.37 20.74
CA ALA A 171 16.41 -6.55 21.23
C ALA A 171 15.82 -7.85 20.67
N ALA A 172 14.50 -7.96 20.60
CA ALA A 172 13.82 -9.12 20.04
C ALA A 172 14.12 -9.30 18.55
N VAL A 173 14.04 -8.22 17.77
CA VAL A 173 14.29 -8.24 16.32
C VAL A 173 15.76 -8.49 16.00
N ASN A 174 16.70 -7.95 16.77
CA ASN A 174 18.12 -8.26 16.60
C ASN A 174 18.39 -9.76 16.79
N ASP A 175 17.71 -10.39 17.76
CA ASP A 175 17.84 -11.81 18.02
C ASP A 175 17.17 -12.69 16.94
N LEU A 176 16.01 -12.24 16.43
CA LEU A 176 15.36 -12.84 15.25
C LEU A 176 16.29 -12.80 14.03
N ASN A 177 16.88 -11.65 13.74
CA ASN A 177 17.80 -11.45 12.62
C ASN A 177 19.06 -12.33 12.75
N LEU A 178 19.52 -12.55 13.98
CA LEU A 178 20.71 -13.36 14.24
C LEU A 178 20.43 -14.86 14.12
N ARG A 179 19.28 -15.32 14.63
CA ARG A 179 19.02 -16.77 14.80
C ARG A 179 18.08 -17.37 13.76
N GLY A 180 17.28 -16.56 13.07
CA GLY A 180 16.19 -17.07 12.25
C GLY A 180 15.15 -17.86 13.05
N ILE A 181 14.35 -18.66 12.36
CA ILE A 181 13.25 -19.42 12.94
C ILE A 181 13.25 -20.89 12.47
N SER A 182 12.78 -21.79 13.33
CA SER A 182 12.57 -23.23 13.02
C SER A 182 11.12 -23.68 13.18
N GLY A 183 10.26 -22.79 13.66
CA GLY A 183 8.81 -22.95 13.79
C GLY A 183 8.13 -21.59 13.65
N ALA A 184 6.81 -21.55 13.78
CA ALA A 184 6.10 -20.28 13.87
C ALA A 184 6.55 -19.49 15.12
N VAL A 185 6.81 -18.21 14.95
CA VAL A 185 7.28 -17.30 16.01
C VAL A 185 6.35 -16.11 16.11
N ARG A 186 5.92 -15.81 17.34
CA ARG A 186 5.19 -14.58 17.65
C ARG A 186 5.93 -13.77 18.69
N PHE A 187 6.07 -12.48 18.42
CA PHE A 187 6.50 -11.48 19.37
C PHE A 187 5.28 -10.76 19.91
N LEU A 188 5.01 -10.96 21.21
CA LEU A 188 3.83 -10.48 21.91
C LEU A 188 4.19 -9.28 22.79
N LEU A 189 3.68 -8.10 22.44
CA LEU A 189 3.92 -6.86 23.18
C LEU A 189 3.11 -6.84 24.48
N LEU A 190 3.77 -6.60 25.61
CA LEU A 190 3.17 -6.51 26.94
C LEU A 190 2.99 -5.07 27.44
N ASP A 191 3.85 -4.15 27.00
CA ASP A 191 3.87 -2.77 27.49
C ASP A 191 2.93 -1.89 26.65
N ALA A 192 2.35 -0.87 27.30
CA ALA A 192 1.48 0.08 26.62
C ALA A 192 2.25 0.97 25.61
N THR A 193 3.54 1.20 25.86
CA THR A 193 4.40 2.06 25.04
C THR A 193 5.81 1.50 24.96
N TYR A 194 6.42 1.60 23.78
CA TYR A 194 7.82 1.27 23.49
C TYR A 194 8.56 2.53 23.00
N PRO A 195 8.81 3.52 23.88
CA PRO A 195 9.41 4.79 23.49
C PRO A 195 10.95 4.72 23.34
N SER A 196 11.55 3.60 23.73
CA SER A 196 13.00 3.44 23.92
C SER A 196 13.63 2.47 22.93
N GLU A 197 13.18 2.53 21.69
CA GLU A 197 13.66 1.68 20.60
C GLU A 197 14.80 2.36 19.83
N THR A 198 15.63 1.56 19.16
CA THR A 198 16.63 2.06 18.20
C THR A 198 16.02 1.97 16.81
N PHE A 199 15.65 3.12 16.26
CA PHE A 199 15.07 3.20 14.92
C PHE A 199 16.14 3.39 13.82
N PRO A 200 15.95 2.83 12.61
CA PRO A 200 14.85 1.93 12.22
C PRO A 200 14.95 0.55 12.89
N ILE A 201 13.82 -0.03 13.27
CA ILE A 201 13.74 -1.45 13.62
C ILE A 201 13.67 -2.23 12.30
N VAL A 202 14.73 -2.94 11.95
CA VAL A 202 14.83 -3.67 10.67
C VAL A 202 14.69 -5.17 10.88
N ILE A 203 13.63 -5.76 10.34
CA ILE A 203 13.46 -7.21 10.21
C ILE A 203 14.08 -7.61 8.87
N ASN A 204 15.25 -8.25 8.92
CA ASN A 204 15.95 -8.75 7.74
C ASN A 204 15.22 -9.96 7.16
N ASN A 205 15.70 -10.49 6.02
CA ASN A 205 15.26 -11.78 5.53
C ASN A 205 15.44 -12.86 6.62
N ILE A 206 14.33 -13.42 7.11
CA ILE A 206 14.33 -14.34 8.24
C ILE A 206 14.74 -15.72 7.74
N VAL A 207 15.91 -16.20 8.19
CA VAL A 207 16.37 -17.55 7.87
C VAL A 207 15.39 -18.58 8.42
N GLY A 208 14.95 -19.52 7.58
CA GLY A 208 14.01 -20.57 7.94
C GLY A 208 12.52 -20.20 7.82
N ALA A 209 12.21 -18.98 7.40
CA ALA A 209 10.83 -18.56 7.14
C ALA A 209 10.20 -19.30 5.96
N SER A 210 8.95 -19.73 6.13
CA SER A 210 8.18 -20.48 5.16
C SER A 210 6.67 -20.36 5.45
N ALA A 211 5.84 -20.99 4.63
CA ALA A 211 4.40 -21.06 4.88
C ALA A 211 4.02 -21.75 6.21
N THR A 212 4.92 -22.59 6.77
CA THR A 212 4.73 -23.23 8.09
C THR A 212 5.44 -22.46 9.21
N ASN A 213 6.62 -21.91 8.91
CA ASN A 213 7.42 -21.16 9.85
C ASN A 213 7.25 -19.67 9.57
N THR A 214 6.24 -19.07 10.18
CA THR A 214 5.91 -17.65 9.99
C THR A 214 6.40 -16.80 11.16
N PHE A 215 6.63 -15.51 10.91
CA PHE A 215 6.88 -14.52 11.95
C PHE A 215 5.69 -13.56 12.11
N THR A 216 5.32 -13.24 13.35
CA THR A 216 4.30 -12.22 13.64
C THR A 216 4.74 -11.31 14.79
N LEU A 217 4.67 -9.99 14.58
CA LEU A 217 4.75 -8.98 15.63
C LEU A 217 3.33 -8.51 15.98
N LYS A 218 2.90 -8.64 17.24
CA LYS A 218 1.55 -8.24 17.67
C LYS A 218 1.43 -7.88 19.15
N PRO A 219 0.44 -7.08 19.56
CA PRO A 219 0.09 -6.94 20.97
C PRO A 219 -0.34 -8.26 21.60
N ASN A 220 0.01 -8.46 22.87
CA ASN A 220 -0.51 -9.57 23.64
C ASN A 220 -1.99 -9.36 23.98
N THR A 221 -2.71 -10.43 24.32
CA THR A 221 -4.14 -10.36 24.64
C THR A 221 -4.47 -9.35 25.73
N GLY A 222 -5.43 -8.47 25.45
CA GLY A 222 -5.85 -7.40 26.35
C GLY A 222 -4.89 -6.20 26.42
N VAL A 223 -3.82 -6.17 25.61
CA VAL A 223 -2.85 -5.08 25.58
C VAL A 223 -3.11 -4.20 24.35
N THR A 224 -3.02 -2.89 24.57
CA THR A 224 -2.90 -1.88 23.51
C THR A 224 -1.50 -1.29 23.60
N SER A 225 -0.74 -1.35 22.51
CA SER A 225 0.68 -0.96 22.48
C SER A 225 0.93 0.14 21.45
N SER A 226 1.87 1.02 21.76
CA SER A 226 2.41 2.00 20.81
C SER A 226 3.92 1.86 20.64
N ILE A 227 4.38 1.69 19.41
CA ILE A 227 5.79 1.78 19.01
C ILE A 227 5.96 3.14 18.32
N SER A 228 6.54 4.11 19.03
CA SER A 228 6.63 5.50 18.56
C SER A 228 8.02 6.07 18.78
N GLY A 229 8.53 6.77 17.77
CA GLY A 229 9.79 7.49 17.84
C GLY A 229 10.21 8.08 16.49
N ALA A 230 11.24 8.93 16.51
CA ALA A 230 11.70 9.61 15.31
C ALA A 230 12.68 8.73 14.51
N SER A 231 12.33 8.42 13.27
CA SER A 231 13.19 7.76 12.30
C SER A 231 13.31 8.63 11.04
N ALA A 232 14.38 9.43 10.97
CA ALA A 232 14.58 10.38 9.88
C ALA A 232 15.05 9.70 8.59
N SER A 233 14.45 10.08 7.46
CA SER A 233 14.77 9.59 6.12
C SER A 233 14.65 8.07 5.95
N THR A 234 13.89 7.40 6.82
CA THR A 234 13.67 5.95 6.79
C THR A 234 12.44 5.56 7.59
N ALA A 235 12.15 4.26 7.64
CA ALA A 235 10.99 3.72 8.33
C ALA A 235 11.17 3.68 9.85
N ALA A 236 10.08 3.73 10.63
CA ALA A 236 10.14 3.26 12.02
C ALA A 236 10.33 1.74 12.05
N ILE A 237 9.52 1.00 11.29
CA ILE A 237 9.70 -0.45 11.11
C ILE A 237 9.94 -0.77 9.63
N LYS A 238 11.03 -1.46 9.34
CA LYS A 238 11.37 -1.93 8.00
C LYS A 238 11.38 -3.46 7.97
N VAL A 239 10.70 -4.05 7.00
CA VAL A 239 10.58 -5.51 6.84
C VAL A 239 11.11 -5.92 5.48
N LEU A 240 12.05 -6.88 5.46
CA LEU A 240 12.74 -7.38 4.28
C LEU A 240 12.55 -8.90 4.09
N SER A 241 11.58 -9.50 4.78
CA SER A 241 11.34 -10.94 4.77
C SER A 241 9.97 -11.31 4.20
N SER A 242 9.92 -12.45 3.52
CA SER A 242 8.70 -13.22 3.30
C SER A 242 8.17 -13.79 4.62
N TYR A 243 6.87 -14.11 4.67
CA TYR A 243 6.18 -14.72 5.82
C TYR A 243 6.30 -13.93 7.14
N ALA A 244 6.40 -12.61 7.04
CA ALA A 244 6.49 -11.70 8.18
C ALA A 244 5.26 -10.78 8.22
N THR A 245 4.47 -10.89 9.29
CA THR A 245 3.24 -10.11 9.49
C THR A 245 3.36 -9.19 10.69
N ILE A 246 2.94 -7.94 10.52
CA ILE A 246 2.61 -7.05 11.63
C ILE A 246 1.09 -7.10 11.81
N ASP A 247 0.62 -7.55 12.98
CA ASP A 247 -0.80 -7.68 13.29
C ASP A 247 -1.13 -6.88 14.54
N GLY A 248 -1.90 -5.81 14.39
CA GLY A 248 -2.24 -4.95 15.50
C GLY A 248 -3.39 -5.42 16.37
N SER A 249 -4.05 -6.55 16.07
CA SER A 249 -5.09 -7.07 16.96
C SER A 249 -4.50 -7.82 18.15
N ASN A 250 -4.95 -7.48 19.35
CA ASN A 250 -4.64 -8.24 20.57
C ASN A 250 -5.49 -9.52 20.72
N THR A 251 -6.46 -9.73 19.85
CA THR A 251 -7.34 -10.90 19.86
C THR A 251 -6.86 -11.93 18.84
N VAL A 252 -6.96 -13.22 19.18
CA VAL A 252 -6.63 -14.30 18.24
C VAL A 252 -7.60 -14.24 17.06
N ASN A 253 -7.06 -14.05 15.85
CA ASN A 253 -7.85 -13.82 14.63
C ASN A 253 -8.80 -12.62 14.70
N GLY A 254 -8.50 -11.64 15.57
CA GLY A 254 -9.30 -10.44 15.70
C GLY A 254 -9.04 -9.40 14.62
N THR A 255 -9.89 -8.37 14.62
CA THR A 255 -9.85 -7.22 13.71
C THR A 255 -9.68 -5.88 14.46
N THR A 256 -9.36 -5.94 15.76
CA THR A 256 -9.16 -4.76 16.61
C THR A 256 -7.85 -4.06 16.27
N ARG A 257 -7.80 -2.72 16.38
CA ARG A 257 -6.60 -1.92 16.08
C ARG A 257 -5.84 -1.51 17.36
N ASP A 258 -5.21 -2.48 18.03
CA ASP A 258 -4.55 -2.30 19.32
C ASP A 258 -3.05 -1.98 19.24
N LEU A 259 -2.46 -1.97 18.05
CA LEU A 259 -1.08 -1.54 17.82
C LEU A 259 -1.05 -0.22 17.09
N THR A 260 -0.40 0.78 17.69
CA THR A 260 0.00 2.02 17.01
C THR A 260 1.46 1.95 16.63
N ILE A 261 1.77 2.24 15.37
CA ILE A 261 3.14 2.46 14.86
C ILE A 261 3.22 3.90 14.39
N GLU A 262 4.11 4.67 15.00
CA GLU A 262 4.26 6.08 14.69
C GLU A 262 5.73 6.43 14.43
N ASN A 263 5.99 7.04 13.28
CA ASN A 263 7.27 7.71 13.05
C ASN A 263 7.10 9.20 13.33
N THR A 264 7.65 9.71 14.43
CA THR A 264 7.49 11.12 14.83
C THR A 264 8.46 12.07 14.14
N SER A 265 9.32 11.58 13.24
CA SER A 265 10.29 12.42 12.53
C SER A 265 9.59 13.41 11.59
N VAL A 266 10.14 14.61 11.47
CA VAL A 266 9.69 15.62 10.49
C VAL A 266 10.54 15.62 9.21
N THR A 267 11.56 14.77 9.15
CA THR A 267 12.48 14.65 8.01
C THR A 267 12.23 13.34 7.28
N SER A 268 11.55 13.43 6.15
CA SER A 268 11.23 12.32 5.24
C SER A 268 10.86 10.99 5.92
N PRO A 269 9.91 10.97 6.88
CA PRO A 269 9.60 9.79 7.65
C PRO A 269 8.80 8.77 6.83
N ILE A 270 8.99 7.49 7.14
CA ILE A 270 8.08 6.41 6.76
C ILE A 270 7.63 5.72 8.05
N ALA A 271 6.36 5.36 8.21
CA ALA A 271 5.95 4.62 9.40
C ALA A 271 6.35 3.14 9.26
N VAL A 272 5.96 2.51 8.14
CA VAL A 272 6.27 1.11 7.85
C VAL A 272 6.72 0.94 6.40
N TRP A 273 7.86 0.28 6.21
CA TRP A 273 8.40 -0.02 4.88
C TRP A 273 8.60 -1.52 4.69
N PHE A 274 7.95 -2.08 3.68
CA PHE A 274 8.23 -3.42 3.18
C PHE A 274 9.07 -3.33 1.91
N GLY A 275 10.21 -4.02 1.91
CA GLY A 275 11.19 -3.93 0.85
C GLY A 275 11.66 -5.29 0.35
N SER A 276 11.45 -5.61 -0.93
CA SER A 276 12.10 -6.78 -1.53
C SER A 276 13.61 -6.54 -1.66
N THR A 277 14.44 -7.58 -1.53
CA THR A 277 15.89 -7.43 -1.72
C THR A 277 16.28 -7.90 -3.12
N GLY A 278 16.68 -6.95 -3.98
CA GLY A 278 16.95 -7.23 -5.38
C GLY A 278 15.71 -7.80 -6.08
N THR A 279 15.86 -8.90 -6.81
CA THR A 279 14.75 -9.59 -7.47
C THR A 279 14.07 -10.66 -6.61
N THR A 280 14.44 -10.79 -5.33
CA THR A 280 13.86 -11.80 -4.45
C THR A 280 12.46 -11.36 -4.03
N THR A 281 11.45 -12.06 -4.54
CA THR A 281 10.05 -11.78 -4.21
C THR A 281 9.76 -11.95 -2.74
N MET A 282 9.20 -10.91 -2.12
CA MET A 282 8.58 -10.99 -0.81
C MET A 282 7.20 -11.63 -0.95
N ASN A 283 7.02 -12.78 -0.31
CA ASN A 283 5.79 -13.57 -0.38
C ASN A 283 5.10 -13.64 0.99
N ALA A 284 3.76 -13.54 1.00
CA ALA A 284 2.92 -13.79 2.17
C ALA A 284 3.33 -12.98 3.43
N SER A 285 3.70 -11.72 3.21
CA SER A 285 3.97 -10.74 4.26
C SER A 285 2.87 -9.68 4.29
N GLY A 286 2.80 -8.89 5.35
CA GLY A 286 1.76 -7.88 5.43
C GLY A 286 1.71 -7.09 6.72
N ILE A 287 0.82 -6.10 6.70
CA ILE A 287 0.42 -5.34 7.88
C ILE A 287 -1.10 -5.33 7.95
N LYS A 288 -1.63 -5.70 9.12
CA LYS A 288 -3.06 -5.69 9.35
C LYS A 288 -3.41 -5.16 10.72
N ASN A 289 -4.61 -4.62 10.84
CA ASN A 289 -5.20 -4.24 12.12
C ASN A 289 -4.37 -3.20 12.90
N CYS A 290 -3.62 -2.32 12.24
CA CYS A 290 -2.77 -1.34 12.93
C CYS A 290 -3.33 0.08 12.82
N ASN A 291 -2.98 0.93 13.79
CA ASN A 291 -2.96 2.39 13.57
C ASN A 291 -1.55 2.77 13.09
N VAL A 292 -1.46 3.40 11.92
CA VAL A 292 -0.19 3.77 11.29
C VAL A 292 -0.18 5.28 11.08
N ILE A 293 0.73 5.97 11.79
CA ILE A 293 0.79 7.43 11.82
C ILE A 293 2.18 7.87 11.36
N ASN A 294 2.25 8.71 10.34
CA ASN A 294 3.52 9.28 9.91
C ASN A 294 3.76 10.66 10.54
N GLY A 295 5.00 11.13 10.55
CA GLY A 295 5.35 12.35 11.29
C GLY A 295 4.95 13.64 10.57
N VAL A 296 4.89 13.60 9.24
CA VAL A 296 4.48 14.69 8.34
C VAL A 296 3.70 14.14 7.15
N ASN A 297 2.81 14.95 6.60
CA ASN A 297 2.04 14.64 5.39
C ASN A 297 2.77 14.98 4.08
N THR A 298 4.10 15.14 4.12
CA THR A 298 4.97 15.28 2.94
C THR A 298 5.78 14.01 2.66
N SER A 299 5.49 12.92 3.37
CA SER A 299 6.05 11.58 3.11
C SER A 299 5.01 10.49 3.35
N SER A 300 5.17 9.33 2.71
CA SER A 300 4.17 8.26 2.72
C SER A 300 4.23 7.40 3.99
N ALA A 301 3.09 6.90 4.46
CA ALA A 301 3.00 6.15 5.72
C ALA A 301 3.40 4.67 5.56
N ILE A 302 2.73 3.95 4.66
CA ILE A 302 3.05 2.55 4.31
C ILE A 302 3.69 2.52 2.93
N VAL A 303 4.90 1.97 2.83
CA VAL A 303 5.70 1.94 1.60
C VAL A 303 6.02 0.50 1.21
N LEU A 304 5.76 0.13 -0.05
CA LEU A 304 6.11 -1.15 -0.67
C LEU A 304 6.96 -0.90 -1.92
N THR A 305 8.27 -1.15 -1.85
CA THR A 305 9.24 -0.85 -2.93
C THR A 305 10.42 -1.83 -2.92
N ASP A 306 11.47 -1.56 -3.69
CA ASP A 306 12.77 -2.15 -3.41
C ASP A 306 13.22 -1.82 -1.97
N GLY A 307 13.96 -2.74 -1.34
CA GLY A 307 14.41 -2.61 0.04
C GLY A 307 15.58 -1.65 0.25
N ALA A 308 16.21 -1.13 -0.80
CA ALA A 308 17.22 -0.09 -0.71
C ALA A 308 16.67 1.29 -1.08
N LEU A 309 15.75 1.36 -2.05
CA LEU A 309 15.26 2.62 -2.62
C LEU A 309 13.74 2.68 -2.71
N THR A 310 13.14 3.80 -2.31
CA THR A 310 11.70 4.06 -2.47
C THR A 310 11.32 4.45 -3.90
N THR A 311 12.30 4.79 -4.73
CA THR A 311 12.15 5.19 -6.14
C THR A 311 12.36 4.02 -7.10
N ALA A 312 12.54 2.80 -6.59
CA ALA A 312 12.69 1.59 -7.39
C ALA A 312 11.61 0.57 -7.04
N GLY A 313 11.11 -0.12 -8.07
CA GLY A 313 10.06 -1.11 -7.92
C GLY A 313 10.54 -2.36 -7.18
N GLY A 314 9.72 -2.87 -6.27
CA GLY A 314 9.97 -4.12 -5.54
C GLY A 314 9.22 -5.32 -6.10
N TYR A 315 9.46 -6.50 -5.54
CA TYR A 315 8.83 -7.76 -5.91
C TYR A 315 7.97 -8.30 -4.77
N PHE A 316 6.66 -8.40 -4.99
CA PHE A 316 5.69 -8.78 -3.98
C PHE A 316 4.63 -9.72 -4.54
N THR A 317 4.30 -10.78 -3.78
CA THR A 317 3.18 -11.67 -4.06
C THR A 317 2.48 -12.03 -2.76
N ASN A 318 1.17 -12.28 -2.82
CA ASN A 318 0.35 -12.63 -1.65
C ASN A 318 0.50 -11.62 -0.48
N PHE A 319 0.76 -10.35 -0.79
CA PHE A 319 1.00 -9.32 0.23
C PHE A 319 -0.31 -8.72 0.72
N THR A 320 -0.48 -8.53 2.03
CA THR A 320 -1.74 -8.01 2.60
C THR A 320 -1.52 -6.68 3.34
N ILE A 321 -2.29 -5.65 2.96
CA ILE A 321 -2.47 -4.42 3.75
C ILE A 321 -3.94 -4.34 4.12
N GLN A 322 -4.29 -4.73 5.34
CA GLN A 322 -5.69 -4.94 5.70
C GLN A 322 -6.12 -4.25 6.99
N ASN A 323 -7.28 -3.59 6.97
CA ASN A 323 -7.94 -3.07 8.17
C ASN A 323 -7.01 -2.17 9.01
N ASN A 324 -6.20 -1.35 8.35
CA ASN A 324 -5.35 -0.37 9.02
C ASN A 324 -6.05 1.00 9.06
N ASN A 325 -5.79 1.76 10.12
CA ASN A 325 -6.09 3.18 10.20
C ASN A 325 -4.82 3.95 9.81
N ILE A 326 -4.81 4.66 8.68
CA ILE A 326 -3.61 5.29 8.13
C ILE A 326 -3.76 6.81 8.16
N GLN A 327 -2.78 7.49 8.75
CA GLN A 327 -2.87 8.92 9.05
C GLN A 327 -1.60 9.69 8.69
N LYS A 328 -1.78 11.00 8.45
CA LYS A 328 -0.76 12.04 8.39
C LYS A 328 0.32 11.75 7.35
N ALA A 329 -0.08 11.44 6.11
CA ALA A 329 0.83 11.00 5.06
C ALA A 329 0.67 11.79 3.77
N TYR A 330 1.72 11.87 2.95
CA TYR A 330 1.59 12.37 1.58
C TYR A 330 0.80 11.40 0.72
N MET A 331 1.20 10.13 0.76
CA MET A 331 0.38 9.02 0.31
C MET A 331 0.13 8.06 1.47
N GLY A 332 -1.12 7.65 1.68
CA GLY A 332 -1.46 6.68 2.72
C GLY A 332 -0.72 5.36 2.50
N ILE A 333 -0.94 4.78 1.33
CA ILE A 333 -0.22 3.59 0.83
C ILE A 333 0.48 3.96 -0.48
N TYR A 334 1.81 3.80 -0.52
CA TYR A 334 2.61 3.95 -1.74
C TYR A 334 3.26 2.61 -2.10
N SER A 335 2.84 2.04 -3.24
CA SER A 335 3.33 0.74 -3.71
C SER A 335 3.86 0.84 -5.13
N PHE A 336 5.16 0.61 -5.28
CA PHE A 336 5.84 0.56 -6.57
C PHE A 336 6.42 -0.84 -6.78
N TYR A 337 5.88 -1.52 -7.78
CA TYR A 337 6.30 -2.85 -8.21
C TYR A 337 7.33 -2.74 -9.34
N ALA A 338 8.28 -3.65 -9.39
CA ALA A 338 9.09 -3.84 -10.59
C ALA A 338 8.22 -4.45 -11.68
N THR A 339 8.30 -3.94 -12.92
CA THR A 339 7.54 -4.49 -14.05
C THR A 339 7.99 -5.91 -14.36
N ALA A 340 7.20 -6.89 -13.92
CA ALA A 340 7.44 -8.31 -14.15
C ALA A 340 6.10 -9.07 -14.11
N ALA A 341 5.95 -10.08 -14.96
CA ALA A 341 4.74 -10.90 -15.00
C ALA A 341 4.48 -11.57 -13.63
N GLY A 342 3.25 -11.46 -13.14
CA GLY A 342 2.79 -11.98 -11.85
C GLY A 342 3.26 -11.19 -10.62
N ASN A 343 4.01 -10.09 -10.78
CA ASN A 343 4.46 -9.27 -9.65
C ASN A 343 3.31 -8.37 -9.15
N GLY A 344 2.68 -8.77 -8.04
CA GLY A 344 1.39 -8.22 -7.59
C GLY A 344 0.32 -9.29 -7.39
N ASN A 345 0.55 -10.52 -7.88
CA ASN A 345 -0.44 -11.58 -7.79
C ASN A 345 -0.73 -11.95 -6.34
N GLY A 346 -2.02 -12.01 -5.99
CA GLY A 346 -2.50 -12.27 -4.64
C GLY A 346 -2.29 -11.12 -3.66
N CYS A 347 -1.75 -9.98 -4.09
CA CYS A 347 -1.65 -8.81 -3.23
C CYS A 347 -3.04 -8.17 -3.04
N VAL A 348 -3.37 -7.81 -1.79
CA VAL A 348 -4.68 -7.27 -1.41
C VAL A 348 -4.53 -6.08 -0.47
N TYR A 349 -5.10 -4.94 -0.86
CA TYR A 349 -5.26 -3.76 0.01
C TYR A 349 -6.74 -3.60 0.34
N SER A 350 -7.12 -3.94 1.57
CA SER A 350 -8.53 -4.04 1.93
C SER A 350 -8.95 -3.52 3.30
N GLY A 351 -10.15 -2.96 3.41
CA GLY A 351 -10.70 -2.54 4.70
C GLY A 351 -9.94 -1.40 5.37
N ASN A 352 -9.02 -0.73 4.69
CA ASN A 352 -8.22 0.32 5.31
C ASN A 352 -9.04 1.61 5.43
N SER A 353 -8.91 2.28 6.57
CA SER A 353 -9.46 3.62 6.81
C SER A 353 -8.35 4.64 6.56
N ILE A 354 -8.53 5.47 5.53
CA ILE A 354 -7.61 6.53 5.08
C ILE A 354 -8.42 7.82 4.99
N ASN A 355 -9.16 8.12 6.06
CA ASN A 355 -10.18 9.16 6.08
C ASN A 355 -10.14 10.05 7.33
N THR A 356 -9.01 10.08 8.04
CA THR A 356 -8.84 11.00 9.17
C THR A 356 -8.75 12.44 8.67
N SER A 357 -9.52 13.36 9.26
CA SER A 357 -9.51 14.78 8.91
C SER A 357 -8.49 15.62 9.70
N GLY A 358 -8.27 16.86 9.30
CA GLY A 358 -7.51 17.86 10.08
C GLY A 358 -6.00 17.63 10.02
N ALA A 359 -5.27 17.90 11.11
CA ALA A 359 -3.80 17.85 11.12
C ALA A 359 -3.20 16.47 10.80
N ASN A 360 -4.01 15.42 10.87
CA ASN A 360 -3.64 14.03 10.57
C ASN A 360 -4.21 13.55 9.24
N SER A 361 -4.75 14.42 8.40
CA SER A 361 -5.22 14.02 7.08
C SER A 361 -4.08 13.53 6.18
N VAL A 362 -4.47 12.67 5.24
CA VAL A 362 -3.63 12.42 4.07
C VAL A 362 -3.68 13.65 3.17
N ARG A 363 -2.55 13.97 2.55
CA ARG A 363 -2.44 15.18 1.73
C ARG A 363 -2.80 14.95 0.27
N TYR A 364 -2.20 13.96 -0.40
CA TYR A 364 -2.27 13.88 -1.87
C TYR A 364 -2.97 12.62 -2.40
N ILE A 365 -2.54 11.42 -1.97
CA ILE A 365 -3.08 10.16 -2.50
C ILE A 365 -3.43 9.17 -1.39
N GLY A 366 -4.60 8.54 -1.47
CA GLY A 366 -4.98 7.49 -0.52
C GLY A 366 -4.15 6.23 -0.76
N ILE A 367 -4.32 5.65 -1.95
CA ILE A 367 -3.64 4.44 -2.39
C ILE A 367 -3.01 4.65 -3.78
N TYR A 368 -1.69 4.68 -3.83
CA TYR A 368 -0.92 4.71 -5.07
C TYR A 368 -0.36 3.32 -5.39
N VAL A 369 -0.63 2.83 -6.60
CA VAL A 369 -0.10 1.56 -7.11
C VAL A 369 0.53 1.77 -8.47
N GLN A 370 1.76 1.29 -8.66
CA GLN A 370 2.48 1.37 -9.93
C GLN A 370 3.04 0.01 -10.32
N ALA A 371 2.86 -0.34 -11.60
CA ALA A 371 3.45 -1.51 -12.26
C ALA A 371 3.09 -2.88 -11.65
N ALA A 372 1.96 -2.98 -10.93
CA ALA A 372 1.48 -4.24 -10.39
C ALA A 372 0.76 -5.09 -11.46
N ASP A 373 0.89 -6.41 -11.36
CA ASP A 373 0.16 -7.40 -12.13
C ASP A 373 -0.76 -8.20 -11.18
N GLY A 374 -2.07 -7.89 -11.21
CA GLY A 374 -3.08 -8.66 -10.45
C GLY A 374 -3.42 -8.14 -9.05
N ILE A 375 -3.10 -6.90 -8.71
CA ILE A 375 -3.43 -6.28 -7.42
C ILE A 375 -4.95 -6.13 -7.21
N LEU A 376 -5.43 -6.43 -5.99
CA LEU A 376 -6.81 -6.14 -5.57
C LEU A 376 -6.85 -5.02 -4.52
N VAL A 377 -7.53 -3.92 -4.83
CA VAL A 377 -7.80 -2.79 -3.93
C VAL A 377 -9.30 -2.76 -3.63
N THR A 378 -9.72 -3.15 -2.42
CA THR A 378 -11.14 -3.40 -2.16
C THR A 378 -11.62 -2.98 -0.79
N ASN A 379 -12.84 -2.48 -0.68
CA ASN A 379 -13.47 -2.18 0.61
C ASN A 379 -12.67 -1.19 1.47
N ASN A 380 -11.93 -0.26 0.85
CA ASN A 380 -11.25 0.80 1.57
C ASN A 380 -12.17 2.03 1.69
N ASP A 381 -12.01 2.75 2.79
CA ASP A 381 -12.70 4.00 3.11
C ASP A 381 -11.67 5.13 3.06
N ILE A 382 -11.74 5.98 2.03
CA ILE A 382 -10.69 6.95 1.67
C ILE A 382 -11.32 8.32 1.52
N GLY A 383 -10.83 9.31 2.28
CA GLY A 383 -11.39 10.64 2.20
C GLY A 383 -10.78 11.69 3.13
N ASN A 384 -11.45 12.85 3.22
CA ASN A 384 -11.09 13.93 4.14
C ASN A 384 -9.62 14.41 4.02
N PHE A 385 -9.12 14.54 2.80
CA PHE A 385 -7.74 14.97 2.56
C PHE A 385 -7.50 16.42 2.98
N ASP A 386 -6.23 16.81 3.07
CA ASP A 386 -5.87 18.23 3.20
C ASP A 386 -6.29 19.02 1.96
N GLY A 387 -7.45 19.68 2.06
CA GLY A 387 -7.99 20.47 0.97
C GLY A 387 -7.33 21.82 0.72
N THR A 388 -6.24 22.17 1.41
CA THR A 388 -5.59 23.48 1.26
C THR A 388 -4.36 23.45 0.37
N SER A 389 -3.79 22.26 0.14
CA SER A 389 -2.63 22.08 -0.75
C SER A 389 -3.06 22.18 -2.22
N ALA A 390 -2.24 22.85 -3.04
CA ALA A 390 -2.51 23.10 -4.46
C ALA A 390 -2.22 21.86 -5.32
N GLU A 391 -3.06 20.83 -5.20
CA GLU A 391 -2.84 19.49 -5.74
C GLU A 391 -4.16 18.85 -6.21
N ASP A 392 -4.09 17.96 -7.22
CA ASP A 392 -5.23 17.14 -7.62
C ASP A 392 -5.25 15.83 -6.83
N ASP A 393 -5.93 15.86 -5.70
CA ASP A 393 -6.02 14.72 -4.80
C ASP A 393 -6.59 13.48 -5.51
N LYS A 394 -6.09 12.29 -5.18
CA LYS A 394 -6.59 11.03 -5.76
C LYS A 394 -6.88 10.02 -4.65
N GLY A 395 -8.08 9.45 -4.63
CA GLY A 395 -8.43 8.41 -3.67
C GLY A 395 -7.59 7.15 -3.95
N ILE A 396 -7.74 6.61 -5.16
CA ILE A 396 -6.95 5.47 -5.66
C ILE A 396 -6.31 5.88 -6.98
N TRP A 397 -5.02 5.59 -7.16
CA TRP A 397 -4.33 5.77 -8.43
C TRP A 397 -3.61 4.51 -8.89
N PHE A 398 -4.09 3.93 -9.98
CA PHE A 398 -3.34 2.96 -10.79
C PHE A 398 -2.47 3.71 -11.79
N ALA A 399 -1.21 3.94 -11.42
CA ALA A 399 -0.21 4.62 -12.24
C ALA A 399 0.33 3.71 -13.36
N SER A 400 1.45 4.11 -13.98
CA SER A 400 1.99 3.42 -15.15
C SER A 400 2.34 1.95 -14.90
N GLY A 401 2.14 1.12 -15.91
CA GLY A 401 2.49 -0.29 -15.93
C GLY A 401 1.54 -1.24 -15.22
N ASN A 402 0.47 -0.77 -14.56
CA ASN A 402 -0.49 -1.68 -13.92
C ASN A 402 -1.25 -2.50 -14.97
N ILE A 403 -1.40 -3.79 -14.70
CA ILE A 403 -2.19 -4.74 -15.48
C ILE A 403 -2.96 -5.70 -14.57
N ASN A 404 -4.09 -6.22 -15.04
CA ASN A 404 -4.94 -7.19 -14.34
C ASN A 404 -5.41 -6.71 -12.94
N GLY A 405 -5.32 -5.40 -12.66
CA GLY A 405 -5.64 -4.83 -11.36
C GLY A 405 -7.13 -4.56 -11.19
N THR A 406 -7.62 -4.66 -9.96
CA THR A 406 -9.02 -4.43 -9.63
C THR A 406 -9.15 -3.42 -8.50
N ALA A 407 -9.97 -2.38 -8.68
CA ALA A 407 -10.50 -1.57 -7.59
C ALA A 407 -12.00 -1.85 -7.43
N ARG A 408 -12.39 -2.49 -6.31
CA ARG A 408 -13.78 -2.91 -6.10
C ARG A 408 -14.34 -2.62 -4.72
N GLY A 409 -15.55 -2.06 -4.63
CA GLY A 409 -16.22 -1.87 -3.34
C GLY A 409 -15.57 -0.80 -2.47
N ASN A 410 -14.80 0.14 -3.04
CA ASN A 410 -14.19 1.21 -2.25
C ASN A 410 -15.17 2.36 -2.07
N TYR A 411 -15.18 2.96 -0.88
CA TYR A 411 -15.87 4.21 -0.59
C TYR A 411 -14.84 5.34 -0.61
N ILE A 412 -15.03 6.27 -1.54
CA ILE A 412 -14.10 7.38 -1.78
C ILE A 412 -14.87 8.68 -1.68
N HIS A 413 -14.52 9.53 -0.72
CA HIS A 413 -15.37 10.66 -0.35
C HIS A 413 -14.56 11.90 0.09
N ASP A 414 -15.10 13.10 -0.14
CA ASP A 414 -14.55 14.33 0.43
C ASP A 414 -13.08 14.61 0.07
N LEU A 415 -12.72 14.44 -1.21
CA LEU A 415 -11.46 14.91 -1.78
C LEU A 415 -11.73 16.27 -2.41
N ALA A 416 -11.28 17.33 -1.75
CA ALA A 416 -11.75 18.68 -2.01
C ALA A 416 -10.61 19.68 -1.98
N TYR A 417 -10.33 20.34 -3.09
CA TYR A 417 -9.48 21.53 -3.06
C TYR A 417 -10.31 22.78 -2.74
N THR A 418 -9.87 23.55 -1.74
CA THR A 418 -10.59 24.71 -1.20
C THR A 418 -9.95 26.05 -1.56
N GLY A 419 -8.80 26.03 -2.24
CA GLY A 419 -8.13 27.23 -2.72
C GLY A 419 -8.66 27.75 -4.06
N THR A 420 -7.89 28.63 -4.70
CA THR A 420 -8.23 29.30 -5.97
C THR A 420 -7.15 29.10 -7.05
N GLY A 421 -6.43 27.98 -6.97
CA GLY A 421 -5.28 27.65 -7.81
C GLY A 421 -5.62 26.90 -9.09
N GLY A 422 -6.84 26.37 -9.17
CA GLY A 422 -7.34 25.52 -10.23
C GLY A 422 -6.94 24.07 -10.08
N TYR A 423 -7.52 23.37 -9.13
CA TYR A 423 -7.31 21.93 -8.88
C TYR A 423 -8.64 21.25 -8.56
N GLY A 424 -8.65 19.92 -8.62
CA GLY A 424 -9.83 19.13 -8.25
C GLY A 424 -9.51 17.74 -7.73
N GLY A 425 -10.37 17.26 -6.85
CA GLY A 425 -10.30 15.88 -6.36
C GLY A 425 -10.66 14.86 -7.43
N HIS A 426 -10.03 13.69 -7.34
CA HIS A 426 -10.28 12.53 -8.18
C HIS A 426 -10.61 11.31 -7.33
N GLY A 427 -11.72 10.63 -7.64
CA GLY A 427 -12.07 9.39 -6.93
C GLY A 427 -11.09 8.27 -7.27
N ILE A 428 -11.17 7.77 -8.50
CA ILE A 428 -10.25 6.77 -9.03
C ILE A 428 -9.53 7.31 -10.26
N ALA A 429 -8.21 7.25 -10.24
CA ALA A 429 -7.31 7.65 -11.30
C ALA A 429 -6.66 6.42 -11.96
N VAL A 430 -6.67 6.37 -13.29
CA VAL A 430 -6.05 5.29 -14.08
C VAL A 430 -5.19 5.87 -15.20
N SER A 431 -3.89 5.61 -15.11
CA SER A 431 -2.88 6.02 -16.09
C SER A 431 -1.86 4.92 -16.34
N THR A 432 -2.36 3.73 -16.68
CA THR A 432 -1.54 2.54 -16.91
C THR A 432 -0.55 2.71 -18.04
N THR A 433 -0.88 3.49 -19.08
CA THR A 433 -0.10 3.58 -20.33
C THR A 433 0.04 2.23 -21.06
N ILE A 434 -0.82 1.25 -20.75
CA ILE A 434 -0.80 -0.09 -21.33
C ILE A 434 -2.05 -0.32 -22.18
N THR A 435 -1.86 -0.83 -23.40
CA THR A 435 -2.95 -1.35 -24.24
C THR A 435 -3.31 -2.76 -23.75
N GLY A 436 -4.61 -3.02 -23.55
CA GLY A 436 -5.08 -4.30 -23.02
C GLY A 436 -4.69 -4.52 -21.55
N ALA A 437 -4.71 -3.47 -20.74
CA ALA A 437 -4.30 -3.51 -19.33
C ALA A 437 -5.17 -4.43 -18.47
N ASN A 438 -6.41 -4.72 -18.88
CA ASN A 438 -7.36 -5.57 -18.14
C ASN A 438 -7.61 -5.06 -16.71
N MET A 439 -7.82 -3.75 -16.56
CA MET A 439 -8.15 -3.11 -15.29
C MET A 439 -9.66 -3.17 -15.05
N THR A 440 -10.08 -3.46 -13.82
CA THR A 440 -11.51 -3.47 -13.44
C THR A 440 -11.78 -2.50 -12.30
N LEU A 441 -12.62 -1.49 -12.55
CA LEU A 441 -13.13 -0.53 -11.57
C LEU A 441 -14.60 -0.84 -11.35
N ALA A 442 -14.96 -1.47 -10.23
CA ALA A 442 -16.34 -1.93 -10.04
C ALA A 442 -16.92 -1.70 -8.65
N ASN A 443 -18.24 -1.52 -8.54
CA ASN A 443 -18.93 -1.34 -7.26
C ASN A 443 -18.30 -0.26 -6.36
N ASN A 444 -17.64 0.77 -6.89
CA ASN A 444 -17.11 1.82 -6.03
C ASN A 444 -18.21 2.86 -5.79
N MET A 445 -18.28 3.37 -4.56
CA MET A 445 -19.10 4.52 -4.20
C MET A 445 -18.18 5.74 -4.10
N ILE A 446 -18.34 6.69 -5.02
CA ILE A 446 -17.48 7.87 -5.15
C ILE A 446 -18.33 9.12 -4.97
N THR A 447 -18.03 9.96 -3.98
CA THR A 447 -18.85 11.12 -3.65
C THR A 447 -18.05 12.35 -3.25
N ASN A 448 -18.56 13.55 -3.55
CA ASN A 448 -17.96 14.82 -3.14
C ASN A 448 -16.49 15.01 -3.60
N MET A 449 -16.16 14.65 -4.84
CA MET A 449 -14.93 15.12 -5.47
C MET A 449 -15.14 16.59 -5.84
N SER A 450 -14.35 17.50 -5.28
CA SER A 450 -14.58 18.94 -5.48
C SER A 450 -13.29 19.75 -5.61
N GLY A 451 -13.45 21.00 -6.02
CA GLY A 451 -12.35 21.86 -6.41
C GLY A 451 -12.83 23.05 -7.24
N ASP A 452 -11.98 24.04 -7.38
CA ASP A 452 -12.24 25.22 -8.21
C ASP A 452 -12.07 24.95 -9.72
N GLY A 453 -11.33 23.89 -10.04
CA GLY A 453 -11.11 23.39 -11.39
C GLY A 453 -10.20 24.26 -12.24
N TRP A 454 -9.74 23.75 -13.38
CA TRP A 454 -9.03 24.54 -14.39
C TRP A 454 -9.63 24.35 -15.78
N ASN A 455 -9.07 25.02 -16.78
CA ASN A 455 -9.54 24.94 -18.14
C ASN A 455 -9.52 23.49 -18.67
N TYR A 456 -10.73 22.95 -18.88
CA TYR A 456 -10.97 21.58 -19.33
C TYR A 456 -10.40 21.23 -20.71
N THR A 457 -9.98 22.22 -21.50
CA THR A 457 -9.36 22.01 -22.81
C THR A 457 -7.84 21.94 -22.74
N SER A 458 -7.21 22.62 -21.77
CA SER A 458 -5.75 22.67 -21.64
C SER A 458 -5.22 21.70 -20.61
N ILE A 459 -5.87 21.60 -19.45
CA ILE A 459 -5.48 20.70 -18.35
C ILE A 459 -6.76 20.11 -17.75
N PRO A 460 -7.36 19.10 -18.41
CA PRO A 460 -8.63 18.54 -18.00
C PRO A 460 -8.57 17.92 -16.60
N THR A 461 -7.42 17.36 -16.23
CA THR A 461 -7.19 16.68 -14.94
C THR A 461 -7.01 17.62 -13.77
N ASP A 462 -6.96 18.94 -13.97
CA ASP A 462 -6.99 19.93 -12.88
C ASP A 462 -8.44 20.21 -12.42
N ASN A 463 -9.39 19.32 -12.76
CA ASN A 463 -10.80 19.48 -12.46
C ASN A 463 -11.32 18.38 -11.54
N PRO A 464 -12.45 18.60 -10.85
CA PRO A 464 -13.12 17.56 -10.07
C PRO A 464 -13.64 16.43 -10.95
N ILE A 465 -13.17 15.19 -10.71
CA ILE A 465 -13.52 14.02 -11.52
C ILE A 465 -13.87 12.81 -10.64
N GLY A 466 -14.96 12.11 -10.93
CA GLY A 466 -15.28 10.84 -10.25
C GLY A 466 -14.27 9.74 -10.61
N ILE A 467 -14.22 9.36 -11.89
CA ILE A 467 -13.24 8.41 -12.44
C ILE A 467 -12.45 9.08 -13.57
N ASN A 468 -11.15 9.26 -13.33
CA ASN A 468 -10.21 9.92 -14.22
C ASN A 468 -9.34 8.89 -14.96
N ILE A 469 -9.61 8.67 -16.25
CA ILE A 469 -8.83 7.76 -17.10
C ILE A 469 -7.99 8.61 -18.06
N PHE A 470 -6.70 8.74 -17.75
CA PHE A 470 -5.80 9.67 -18.41
C PHE A 470 -4.45 9.03 -18.72
N GLY A 471 -3.68 9.66 -19.60
CA GLY A 471 -2.33 9.21 -19.93
C GLY A 471 -1.79 9.90 -21.17
N SER A 472 -0.48 10.10 -21.20
CA SER A 472 0.25 10.67 -22.34
C SER A 472 0.58 9.62 -23.41
N ILE A 473 0.31 8.35 -23.13
CA ILE A 473 0.49 7.20 -24.02
C ILE A 473 -0.83 6.42 -24.02
N GLY A 474 -1.16 5.81 -25.16
CA GLY A 474 -2.42 5.09 -25.33
C GLY A 474 -2.62 3.94 -24.36
N GLN A 475 -3.85 3.80 -23.85
CA GLN A 475 -4.26 2.74 -22.94
C GLN A 475 -5.66 2.21 -23.26
N SER A 476 -5.86 0.92 -23.01
CA SER A 476 -7.13 0.23 -23.25
C SER A 476 -7.29 -0.99 -22.35
N GLY A 477 -8.43 -1.69 -22.44
CA GLY A 477 -8.74 -2.79 -21.53
C GLY A 477 -9.06 -2.28 -20.13
N ILE A 478 -9.75 -1.15 -20.03
CA ILE A 478 -10.21 -0.56 -18.77
C ILE A 478 -11.72 -0.76 -18.70
N ASN A 479 -12.14 -1.47 -17.66
CA ASN A 479 -13.52 -1.87 -17.43
C ASN A 479 -14.08 -1.05 -16.26
N VAL A 480 -15.17 -0.32 -16.49
CA VAL A 480 -15.82 0.54 -15.50
C VAL A 480 -17.25 0.06 -15.33
N TYR A 481 -17.52 -0.70 -14.27
CA TYR A 481 -18.79 -1.41 -14.09
C TYR A 481 -19.47 -1.12 -12.77
N HIS A 482 -20.77 -0.90 -12.75
CA HIS A 482 -21.53 -0.87 -11.50
C HIS A 482 -20.99 0.13 -10.46
N ASN A 483 -20.38 1.25 -10.86
CA ASN A 483 -19.97 2.28 -9.89
C ASN A 483 -21.14 3.24 -9.63
N SER A 484 -21.25 3.74 -8.40
CA SER A 484 -22.13 4.85 -8.04
C SER A 484 -21.28 6.08 -7.82
N ILE A 485 -21.43 7.09 -8.68
CA ILE A 485 -20.72 8.36 -8.62
C ILE A 485 -21.73 9.45 -8.30
N ASN A 486 -21.46 10.26 -7.28
CA ASN A 486 -22.29 11.41 -6.90
C ASN A 486 -21.43 12.65 -6.60
N LEU A 487 -21.24 13.49 -7.61
CA LEU A 487 -20.59 14.79 -7.44
C LEU A 487 -21.67 15.85 -7.20
N TYR A 488 -21.45 16.75 -6.24
CA TYR A 488 -22.45 17.75 -5.85
C TYR A 488 -21.80 19.01 -5.28
N GLY A 489 -22.62 20.03 -5.00
CA GLY A 489 -22.16 21.33 -4.51
C GLY A 489 -21.87 22.30 -5.65
N ASN A 490 -21.34 23.47 -5.31
CA ASN A 490 -21.05 24.55 -6.27
C ASN A 490 -19.64 25.06 -6.00
N THR A 491 -18.63 24.47 -6.63
CA THR A 491 -17.22 24.77 -6.29
C THR A 491 -16.40 25.32 -7.44
N LEU A 492 -16.81 25.09 -8.70
CA LEU A 492 -16.04 25.53 -9.87
C LEU A 492 -16.01 27.05 -9.94
N ASN A 493 -14.82 27.65 -10.03
CA ASN A 493 -14.67 29.11 -10.04
C ASN A 493 -13.73 29.65 -11.12
N GLN A 494 -12.92 28.79 -11.75
CA GLN A 494 -12.01 29.20 -12.82
C GLN A 494 -12.72 29.22 -14.18
N THR A 495 -12.25 30.09 -15.10
CA THR A 495 -12.83 30.17 -16.44
C THR A 495 -12.62 28.85 -17.20
N SER A 496 -13.70 28.30 -17.75
CA SER A 496 -13.72 26.98 -18.40
C SER A 496 -13.43 25.79 -17.48
N ALA A 497 -13.60 25.92 -16.16
CA ALA A 497 -13.61 24.75 -15.26
C ALA A 497 -14.83 23.85 -15.53
N MET A 498 -14.64 22.54 -15.49
CA MET A 498 -15.67 21.54 -15.80
C MET A 498 -15.57 20.36 -14.85
N SER A 499 -16.62 20.07 -14.09
CA SER A 499 -16.69 18.80 -13.33
C SER A 499 -17.09 17.65 -14.24
N MET A 500 -16.54 16.46 -13.99
CA MET A 500 -16.79 15.28 -14.83
C MET A 500 -17.06 14.04 -13.98
N GLY A 501 -18.16 13.31 -14.25
CA GLY A 501 -18.39 12.02 -13.60
C GLY A 501 -17.32 11.00 -14.02
N ILE A 502 -17.15 10.80 -15.32
CA ILE A 502 -16.08 9.98 -15.91
C ILE A 502 -15.37 10.78 -17.01
N TYR A 503 -14.04 10.76 -16.99
CA TYR A 503 -13.20 11.41 -17.99
C TYR A 503 -12.33 10.40 -18.73
N LEU A 504 -12.28 10.51 -20.06
CA LEU A 504 -11.42 9.74 -20.97
C LEU A 504 -10.49 10.68 -21.76
N ALA A 505 -9.21 10.71 -21.42
CA ALA A 505 -8.19 11.42 -22.19
C ALA A 505 -8.06 10.89 -23.63
N SER A 506 -7.49 11.69 -24.53
CA SER A 506 -7.51 11.45 -25.99
C SER A 506 -7.04 10.08 -26.48
N LEU A 507 -6.14 9.41 -25.75
CA LEU A 507 -5.60 8.09 -26.10
C LEU A 507 -6.10 6.97 -25.18
N SER A 508 -7.18 7.21 -24.44
CA SER A 508 -7.78 6.22 -23.54
C SER A 508 -9.10 5.70 -24.08
N ASN A 509 -9.27 4.37 -24.01
CA ASN A 509 -10.53 3.70 -24.30
C ASN A 509 -10.99 2.88 -23.09
N ALA A 510 -12.31 2.84 -22.85
CA ALA A 510 -12.90 2.10 -21.75
C ALA A 510 -14.20 1.40 -22.15
N ASP A 511 -14.55 0.35 -21.42
CA ASP A 511 -15.87 -0.28 -21.39
C ASP A 511 -16.62 0.26 -20.18
N ILE A 512 -17.74 0.95 -20.40
CA ILE A 512 -18.48 1.69 -19.38
C ILE A 512 -19.91 1.16 -19.34
N ARG A 513 -20.22 0.28 -18.39
CA ARG A 513 -21.56 -0.34 -18.28
C ARG A 513 -22.09 -0.32 -16.86
N ASN A 514 -23.41 -0.24 -16.72
CA ASN A 514 -24.09 -0.38 -15.43
C ASN A 514 -23.70 0.66 -14.37
N ASN A 515 -23.13 1.81 -14.74
CA ASN A 515 -22.74 2.83 -13.76
C ASN A 515 -23.90 3.78 -13.50
N SER A 516 -24.08 4.20 -12.24
CA SER A 516 -24.91 5.36 -11.91
C SER A 516 -24.02 6.59 -11.81
N ILE A 517 -24.11 7.45 -12.81
CA ILE A 517 -23.27 8.64 -12.97
C ILE A 517 -24.11 9.87 -12.65
N VAL A 518 -23.99 10.33 -11.40
CA VAL A 518 -24.58 11.59 -10.94
C VAL A 518 -23.50 12.65 -10.85
N ASN A 519 -23.68 13.72 -11.62
CA ASN A 519 -22.86 14.91 -11.49
C ASN A 519 -23.75 16.15 -11.42
N ASN A 520 -23.91 16.66 -10.20
CA ASN A 520 -24.65 17.87 -9.87
C ASN A 520 -23.71 18.95 -9.32
N GLN A 521 -22.41 18.81 -9.53
CA GLN A 521 -21.43 19.80 -9.09
C GLN A 521 -21.44 20.99 -10.05
N GLY A 522 -21.95 22.12 -9.59
CA GLY A 522 -22.12 23.35 -10.35
C GLY A 522 -21.03 24.39 -10.12
N LEU A 523 -21.28 25.58 -10.65
CA LEU A 523 -20.41 26.73 -10.53
C LEU A 523 -20.61 27.44 -9.18
N LEU A 524 -19.53 27.84 -8.52
CA LEU A 524 -19.58 28.71 -7.32
C LEU A 524 -20.02 30.14 -7.67
N GLY A 525 -19.82 30.57 -8.91
CA GLY A 525 -20.22 31.87 -9.45
C GLY A 525 -20.60 31.80 -10.94
N ALA A 526 -20.56 32.92 -11.66
CA ALA A 526 -20.84 32.95 -13.10
C ALA A 526 -19.65 32.51 -13.98
N THR A 527 -18.59 32.00 -13.36
CA THR A 527 -17.34 31.59 -14.01
C THR A 527 -17.21 30.06 -14.00
N GLY A 528 -16.68 29.50 -15.09
CA GLY A 528 -16.63 28.05 -15.33
C GLY A 528 -17.45 27.64 -16.53
N TYR A 529 -17.18 26.45 -17.06
CA TYR A 529 -17.91 25.88 -18.19
C TYR A 529 -19.22 25.24 -17.71
N GLY A 530 -19.14 24.40 -16.67
CA GLY A 530 -20.30 23.71 -16.09
C GLY A 530 -19.99 22.26 -15.75
N THR A 531 -20.96 21.38 -16.00
CA THR A 531 -21.03 20.04 -15.44
C THR A 531 -21.28 19.01 -16.53
N VAL A 532 -20.47 17.95 -16.55
CA VAL A 532 -20.58 16.87 -17.53
C VAL A 532 -20.66 15.51 -16.85
N GLY A 533 -21.56 14.64 -17.31
CA GLY A 533 -21.64 13.25 -16.84
C GLY A 533 -20.43 12.45 -17.29
N VAL A 534 -20.22 12.34 -18.61
CA VAL A 534 -19.06 11.65 -19.20
C VAL A 534 -18.40 12.50 -20.28
N TYR A 535 -17.06 12.65 -20.24
CA TYR A 535 -16.31 13.39 -21.25
C TYR A 535 -15.28 12.50 -21.96
N ALA A 536 -15.42 12.37 -23.27
CA ALA A 536 -14.41 11.79 -24.16
C ALA A 536 -13.75 12.89 -25.01
N VAL A 537 -12.43 13.04 -24.88
CA VAL A 537 -11.71 14.18 -25.47
C VAL A 537 -11.71 14.20 -27.01
N THR A 538 -11.79 13.06 -27.68
CA THR A 538 -11.58 12.99 -29.14
C THR A 538 -12.78 12.47 -29.92
N SER A 539 -13.31 11.29 -29.59
CA SER A 539 -14.30 10.60 -30.42
C SER A 539 -15.10 9.58 -29.64
N ASN A 540 -16.23 9.14 -30.22
CA ASN A 540 -17.02 8.05 -29.67
C ASN A 540 -16.28 6.70 -29.64
N ALA A 541 -15.21 6.51 -30.41
CA ALA A 541 -14.41 5.29 -30.39
C ALA A 541 -13.67 5.06 -29.06
N GLN A 542 -13.59 6.08 -28.20
CA GLN A 542 -13.10 5.94 -26.82
C GLN A 542 -14.00 5.07 -25.95
N PHE A 543 -15.27 4.92 -26.34
CA PHE A 543 -16.19 3.96 -25.73
C PHE A 543 -16.11 2.64 -26.48
N THR A 544 -15.38 1.67 -25.93
CA THR A 544 -15.34 0.30 -26.50
C THR A 544 -16.71 -0.36 -26.42
N VAL A 545 -17.39 -0.18 -25.27
CA VAL A 545 -18.81 -0.44 -25.07
C VAL A 545 -19.33 0.61 -24.07
N SER A 546 -20.50 1.16 -24.33
CA SER A 546 -21.26 2.00 -23.39
C SER A 546 -22.73 1.59 -23.41
N ASN A 547 -23.25 1.06 -22.30
CA ASN A 547 -24.67 0.72 -22.21
C ASN A 547 -25.14 0.54 -20.76
N ASN A 548 -26.46 0.58 -20.56
CA ASN A 548 -27.10 0.35 -19.27
C ASN A 548 -26.57 1.26 -18.16
N ASN A 549 -26.13 2.47 -18.48
CA ASN A 549 -25.71 3.46 -17.50
C ASN A 549 -26.88 4.36 -17.12
N ASN A 550 -26.86 4.92 -15.93
CA ASN A 550 -27.71 6.06 -15.58
C ASN A 550 -26.90 7.35 -15.69
N TYR A 551 -27.40 8.32 -16.45
CA TYR A 551 -26.81 9.65 -16.56
C TYR A 551 -27.73 10.69 -15.93
N TYR A 552 -27.35 11.22 -14.77
CA TYR A 552 -28.12 12.26 -14.10
C TYR A 552 -27.24 13.49 -13.84
N VAL A 553 -27.46 14.52 -14.66
CA VAL A 553 -26.72 15.78 -14.58
C VAL A 553 -27.73 16.90 -14.39
N SER A 554 -27.78 17.42 -13.17
CA SER A 554 -28.72 18.45 -12.74
C SER A 554 -28.08 19.39 -11.71
N PRO A 555 -26.96 20.07 -12.06
CA PRO A 555 -26.34 21.03 -11.16
C PRO A 555 -27.28 22.20 -10.85
N THR A 556 -27.10 22.82 -9.69
CA THR A 556 -27.76 24.10 -9.39
C THR A 556 -26.99 25.26 -10.02
N GLY A 557 -27.68 26.25 -10.58
CA GLY A 557 -27.05 27.49 -11.07
C GLY A 557 -26.85 27.55 -12.59
N SER A 558 -25.96 28.45 -13.02
CA SER A 558 -25.62 28.69 -14.43
C SER A 558 -24.50 27.77 -14.93
N GLY A 559 -24.25 27.77 -16.24
CA GLY A 559 -23.25 26.91 -16.90
C GLY A 559 -23.91 25.86 -17.79
N VAL A 560 -23.10 25.03 -18.44
CA VAL A 560 -23.62 23.88 -19.19
C VAL A 560 -23.97 22.74 -18.25
N ALA A 561 -24.96 21.95 -18.64
CA ALA A 561 -25.30 20.69 -18.00
C ALA A 561 -25.46 19.66 -19.12
N TYR A 562 -24.39 18.88 -19.37
CA TYR A 562 -24.40 17.83 -20.40
C TYR A 562 -24.32 16.47 -19.75
N ILE A 563 -25.18 15.55 -20.17
CA ILE A 563 -25.05 14.17 -19.71
C ILE A 563 -23.80 13.48 -20.29
N GLY A 564 -23.32 13.97 -21.43
CA GLY A 564 -22.07 13.52 -22.04
C GLY A 564 -21.53 14.54 -23.04
N GLN A 565 -20.22 14.50 -23.28
CA GLN A 565 -19.53 15.37 -24.23
C GLN A 565 -18.48 14.56 -25.00
N ILE A 566 -18.42 14.75 -26.32
CA ILE A 566 -17.37 14.21 -27.19
C ILE A 566 -16.68 15.39 -27.86
N ALA A 567 -15.37 15.53 -27.63
CA ALA A 567 -14.60 16.69 -28.03
C ALA A 567 -15.29 18.00 -27.60
N ALA A 568 -15.63 18.88 -28.55
CA ALA A 568 -16.32 20.14 -28.26
C ALA A 568 -17.86 20.02 -28.28
N ALA A 569 -18.44 18.85 -28.60
CA ALA A 569 -19.88 18.67 -28.77
C ALA A 569 -20.52 18.03 -27.52
N GLY A 570 -21.30 18.83 -26.79
CA GLY A 570 -22.08 18.39 -25.63
C GLY A 570 -23.47 17.84 -26.00
N SER A 571 -23.93 16.84 -25.24
CA SER A 571 -25.27 16.25 -25.34
C SER A 571 -26.10 16.62 -24.11
N LEU A 572 -27.21 17.34 -24.33
CA LEU A 572 -28.08 17.83 -23.25
C LEU A 572 -28.96 16.75 -22.62
N ASN A 573 -29.25 15.67 -23.34
CA ASN A 573 -30.15 14.61 -22.88
C ASN A 573 -29.76 13.26 -23.50
N LEU A 574 -30.36 12.19 -22.97
CA LEU A 574 -30.03 10.80 -23.34
C LEU A 574 -30.21 10.52 -24.83
N GLY A 575 -31.26 11.03 -25.46
CA GLY A 575 -31.47 10.84 -26.90
C GLY A 575 -30.35 11.44 -27.74
N ALA A 576 -29.86 12.63 -27.39
CA ALA A 576 -28.71 13.24 -28.05
C ALA A 576 -27.42 12.44 -27.81
N TRP A 577 -27.22 11.92 -26.59
CA TRP A 577 -26.05 11.11 -26.25
C TRP A 577 -26.02 9.76 -26.97
N GLN A 578 -27.16 9.09 -27.08
CA GLN A 578 -27.31 7.85 -27.86
C GLN A 578 -26.96 8.07 -29.34
N ILE A 579 -27.36 9.21 -29.93
CA ILE A 579 -26.98 9.57 -31.30
C ILE A 579 -25.47 9.84 -31.39
N ALA A 580 -24.91 10.60 -30.45
CA ALA A 580 -23.50 10.99 -30.48
C ALA A 580 -22.55 9.79 -30.31
N THR A 581 -22.90 8.84 -29.45
CA THR A 581 -22.13 7.62 -29.21
C THR A 581 -22.43 6.50 -30.20
N ALA A 582 -23.64 6.49 -30.78
CA ALA A 582 -24.25 5.32 -31.43
C ALA A 582 -24.37 4.09 -30.49
N GLN A 583 -24.43 4.32 -29.18
CA GLN A 583 -24.49 3.30 -28.13
C GLN A 583 -25.55 3.68 -27.07
N ASP A 584 -25.46 3.14 -25.85
CA ASP A 584 -26.34 3.50 -24.72
C ASP A 584 -27.84 3.26 -24.94
N ALA A 585 -28.20 2.28 -25.78
CA ALA A 585 -29.59 1.97 -26.14
C ALA A 585 -30.48 1.60 -24.93
N ASN A 586 -29.90 0.96 -23.91
CA ASN A 586 -30.59 0.55 -22.68
C ASN A 586 -30.21 1.42 -21.47
N SER A 587 -29.49 2.52 -21.69
CA SER A 587 -29.18 3.47 -20.64
C SER A 587 -30.41 4.28 -20.25
N VAL A 588 -30.37 4.87 -19.06
CA VAL A 588 -31.47 5.67 -18.49
C VAL A 588 -30.94 7.03 -18.03
N SER A 589 -31.85 7.95 -17.72
CA SER A 589 -31.50 9.26 -17.17
C SER A 589 -32.54 9.67 -16.14
N GLY A 590 -32.16 9.61 -14.87
CA GLY A 590 -33.01 10.02 -13.76
C GLY A 590 -32.30 10.00 -12.41
N ASN A 591 -32.92 10.64 -11.42
CA ASN A 591 -32.36 10.73 -10.07
C ASN A 591 -32.34 9.33 -9.42
N PRO A 592 -31.16 8.83 -8.96
CA PRO A 592 -31.03 7.54 -8.28
C PRO A 592 -31.85 7.34 -7.01
N GLN A 593 -32.28 8.42 -6.35
CA GLN A 593 -32.90 8.36 -5.01
C GLN A 593 -31.98 7.73 -3.96
N TYR A 594 -30.70 8.13 -3.95
CA TYR A 594 -29.75 7.75 -2.89
C TYR A 594 -30.24 8.15 -1.51
N VAL A 595 -29.86 7.38 -0.48
CA VAL A 595 -30.18 7.68 0.93
C VAL A 595 -29.72 9.08 1.30
N SER A 596 -28.52 9.48 0.88
CA SER A 596 -28.04 10.87 0.98
C SER A 596 -26.95 11.16 -0.05
N ASN A 597 -26.39 12.38 -0.03
CA ASN A 597 -25.24 12.69 -0.87
C ASN A 597 -23.97 11.92 -0.47
N ALA A 598 -23.82 11.58 0.81
CA ALA A 598 -22.67 10.82 1.30
C ALA A 598 -22.91 9.30 1.21
N ASP A 599 -24.16 8.87 1.38
CA ASP A 599 -24.57 7.47 1.39
C ASP A 599 -25.28 7.12 0.08
N LEU A 600 -24.57 6.42 -0.81
CA LEU A 600 -25.02 6.09 -2.17
C LEU A 600 -25.74 4.74 -2.26
N HIS A 601 -26.17 4.18 -1.13
CA HIS A 601 -27.13 3.07 -1.13
C HIS A 601 -28.49 3.54 -1.64
N VAL A 602 -29.26 2.59 -2.18
CA VAL A 602 -30.61 2.79 -2.70
C VAL A 602 -31.63 2.09 -1.82
N SER A 603 -32.85 2.64 -1.72
CA SER A 603 -33.90 2.07 -0.88
C SER A 603 -35.04 1.51 -1.73
N LEU A 604 -35.55 0.34 -1.35
CA LEU A 604 -36.75 -0.27 -1.96
C LEU A 604 -38.02 0.57 -1.85
N ALA A 605 -38.06 1.51 -0.90
CA ALA A 605 -39.22 2.38 -0.72
C ALA A 605 -39.34 3.44 -1.83
N THR A 606 -38.34 3.59 -2.71
CA THR A 606 -38.32 4.58 -3.78
C THR A 606 -38.38 3.90 -5.15
N ASN A 607 -39.19 4.46 -6.06
CA ASN A 607 -39.22 4.03 -7.45
C ASN A 607 -38.03 4.63 -8.20
N SER A 608 -36.85 4.07 -7.98
CA SER A 608 -35.61 4.53 -8.61
C SER A 608 -35.48 4.03 -10.05
N VAL A 609 -34.89 4.85 -10.92
CA VAL A 609 -34.57 4.48 -12.30
C VAL A 609 -33.47 3.40 -12.39
N LEU A 610 -32.78 3.11 -11.29
CA LEU A 610 -31.67 2.16 -11.27
C LEU A 610 -32.13 0.70 -11.21
N ASN A 611 -33.33 0.45 -10.66
CA ASN A 611 -33.86 -0.88 -10.39
C ASN A 611 -34.12 -1.67 -11.68
N ASN A 612 -33.58 -2.88 -11.79
CA ASN A 612 -33.74 -3.85 -12.86
C ASN A 612 -33.39 -3.33 -14.28
N ASN A 613 -32.58 -2.26 -14.38
CA ASN A 613 -32.19 -1.64 -15.66
C ASN A 613 -30.74 -1.91 -16.08
N GLY A 614 -29.97 -2.66 -15.29
CA GLY A 614 -28.61 -3.07 -15.61
C GLY A 614 -28.57 -4.16 -16.69
N GLY A 615 -27.44 -4.24 -17.38
CA GLY A 615 -27.13 -5.28 -18.36
C GLY A 615 -26.29 -6.40 -17.75
N THR A 616 -26.36 -7.60 -18.33
CA THR A 616 -25.52 -8.73 -17.92
C THR A 616 -24.16 -8.72 -18.62
N GLY A 617 -23.26 -9.65 -18.26
CA GLY A 617 -21.99 -9.84 -18.97
C GLY A 617 -20.86 -8.88 -18.58
N THR A 618 -20.91 -8.30 -17.38
CA THR A 618 -19.79 -7.57 -16.75
C THR A 618 -18.90 -8.51 -15.92
N GLY A 619 -19.39 -9.68 -15.53
CA GLY A 619 -18.71 -10.63 -14.65
C GLY A 619 -18.73 -10.25 -13.16
N ILE A 620 -19.38 -9.13 -12.81
CA ILE A 620 -19.55 -8.68 -11.42
C ILE A 620 -20.82 -9.32 -10.86
N THR A 621 -20.66 -10.21 -9.87
CA THR A 621 -21.77 -11.05 -9.36
C THR A 621 -22.31 -10.61 -8.01
N THR A 622 -21.61 -9.70 -7.31
CA THR A 622 -22.10 -9.10 -6.07
C THR A 622 -22.04 -7.59 -6.15
N ASP A 623 -22.75 -6.90 -5.27
CA ASP A 623 -22.74 -5.44 -5.13
C ASP A 623 -21.67 -4.95 -4.12
N PHE A 624 -21.82 -3.73 -3.60
CA PHE A 624 -20.94 -3.11 -2.61
C PHE A 624 -20.95 -3.84 -1.25
N ASP A 625 -22.13 -4.25 -0.78
CA ASP A 625 -22.32 -4.93 0.50
C ASP A 625 -22.11 -6.46 0.42
N GLY A 626 -21.92 -6.99 -0.79
CA GLY A 626 -21.72 -8.41 -1.03
C GLY A 626 -23.02 -9.17 -1.32
N GLN A 627 -24.12 -8.47 -1.59
CA GLN A 627 -25.39 -9.05 -2.02
C GLN A 627 -25.25 -9.55 -3.45
N SER A 628 -25.92 -10.67 -3.78
CA SER A 628 -25.84 -11.25 -5.12
C SER A 628 -26.65 -10.45 -6.11
N ARG A 629 -26.08 -10.17 -7.28
CA ARG A 629 -26.77 -9.48 -8.36
C ARG A 629 -27.69 -10.42 -9.14
N SER A 630 -28.79 -9.87 -9.65
CA SER A 630 -29.65 -10.61 -10.60
C SER A 630 -28.86 -11.03 -11.84
N VAL A 631 -28.99 -12.30 -12.23
CA VAL A 631 -28.28 -12.88 -13.39
C VAL A 631 -28.90 -12.48 -14.73
N THR A 632 -30.08 -11.87 -14.73
CA THR A 632 -30.80 -11.44 -15.94
C THR A 632 -31.06 -9.94 -16.00
N VAL A 633 -31.28 -9.31 -14.85
CA VAL A 633 -31.65 -7.88 -14.73
C VAL A 633 -30.98 -7.26 -13.49
N PRO A 634 -29.64 -7.22 -13.44
CA PRO A 634 -28.95 -6.58 -12.31
C PRO A 634 -29.32 -5.09 -12.23
N ASP A 635 -29.01 -4.45 -11.10
CA ASP A 635 -29.24 -3.03 -10.92
C ASP A 635 -28.09 -2.18 -11.46
N ILE A 636 -28.42 -0.95 -11.87
CA ILE A 636 -27.42 0.06 -12.23
C ILE A 636 -26.81 0.64 -10.95
N GLY A 637 -25.48 0.73 -10.90
CA GLY A 637 -24.74 1.29 -9.78
C GLY A 637 -24.18 0.25 -8.82
N ALA A 638 -23.60 0.74 -7.72
CA ALA A 638 -22.82 -0.07 -6.78
C ALA A 638 -23.64 -0.94 -5.85
N ASP A 639 -24.95 -0.71 -5.74
CA ASP A 639 -25.84 -1.31 -4.74
C ASP A 639 -27.03 -1.99 -5.44
N GLU A 640 -27.46 -3.15 -4.95
CA GLU A 640 -28.68 -3.83 -5.45
C GLU A 640 -29.91 -3.48 -4.59
N PHE A 641 -31.06 -3.36 -5.25
CA PHE A 641 -32.35 -3.32 -4.59
C PHE A 641 -32.67 -4.74 -4.13
N GLN A 642 -32.68 -5.00 -2.83
CA GLN A 642 -33.13 -6.32 -2.34
C GLN A 642 -34.58 -6.61 -2.75
N GLU A 643 -34.81 -7.44 -3.76
CA GLU A 643 -36.05 -8.20 -3.82
C GLU A 643 -35.98 -9.30 -2.75
N LEU A 644 -36.84 -9.23 -1.73
CA LEU A 644 -37.07 -10.36 -0.82
C LEU A 644 -37.52 -11.55 -1.70
N MET A 645 -36.61 -12.51 -1.90
CA MET A 645 -36.94 -13.79 -2.54
C MET A 645 -37.96 -14.60 -1.74
#